data_AF-A0A5N5H1N0-F1
#
_entry.id   AF-A0A5N5H1N0-F1
#
_cell.length_a   1.000
_cell.length_b   1.000
_cell.length_c   1.000
_cell.angle_alpha   90.00
_cell.angle_beta   90.00
_cell.angle_gamma   90.00
#
_symmetry.space_group_name_H-M   'P 1'
#
loop_
_entity.id
_entity.type
_entity.pdbx_description
1 polymer ?
#
loop_
_entity_poly.entity_id
_entity_poly.type
_entity_poly.pdbx_seq_one_letter_code
_entity_poly.pdbx_strand_id
1 'polypeptide(L)'
;MSVQVDASLLQIQNQQLNQLVDKQKLDLQDLEAKIQELKDKQGSYDDFLITVNKLWNQLVDDLILLGLCTGGAQNALEVLDGANYSRGSIPSCSAEEMFLFRLLQQDSLEANGNDEIVKYVEETLALRHTSTMDLLELLEQPIYAHREKTKNISHTLDGKISSEDAVIQFSKIDDMMEREVKNLREAIDVLHLKHKEYAGIIRTYLNSHSRDQSEIRRITGELDDKMADLELKRRKLVNLKMQKDVASGVQNHTSSALNGTLSPEKSTERTISLRELRNSIEETKILEADRLSEYQEAHEENLVLSKHIARISVEDDKYVHSSRLYTMLNDQLQHWNAELDQYKAMIDSLQADRALVVRREKELNFKLESVDAVRNAIDNSDSRIEELELQLQKCVIEKNGFEINMEEAVQDSGRKDIIAEFRVMASSLSKEMGMVETQLKRWKETAHETLSLRDKAQSLKASLSTKTNEQKSLVDKCGEQVIEIKSLKALIEKLQKEKLELQIFLDMYAQESYENRDLMEVKESERRAYSQAEMFKNALDEHSLELRQRLSATEAEITEFSAKLDASERDVMELTEAIGIKDKEAEAYISEIETIGQAYEDMQTQNQHLLQQVTERDDYNIKLVSESVKTKQAQSYVLSDKQALAKQLQQVNTSLESLNMRVSYGEEQMKALLTDAIKTTEEDRHLAVDVETAKVGIG
;
A
#
# COMPACT_ATOMS: atom_id res chain seq x y z
N MET A 1 -13.01 79.22 -40.40
CA MET A 1 -11.94 78.61 -41.21
C MET A 1 -11.96 77.13 -40.94
N SER A 2 -12.20 76.28 -41.95
CA SER A 2 -11.99 74.84 -41.81
C SER A 2 -10.51 74.56 -42.09
N VAL A 3 -9.77 74.08 -41.10
CA VAL A 3 -8.41 73.58 -41.34
C VAL A 3 -8.59 72.19 -41.95
N GLN A 4 -8.37 72.09 -43.26
CA GLN A 4 -8.39 70.83 -43.98
C GLN A 4 -7.17 70.01 -43.55
N VAL A 5 -7.35 69.19 -42.51
CA VAL A 5 -6.29 68.33 -41.97
C VAL A 5 -5.90 67.33 -43.06
N ASP A 6 -4.62 67.34 -43.45
CA ASP A 6 -4.12 66.48 -44.51
C ASP A 6 -4.13 65.02 -44.05
N ALA A 7 -5.02 64.23 -44.65
CA ALA A 7 -5.20 62.82 -44.33
C ALA A 7 -3.92 62.00 -44.61
N SER A 8 -3.08 62.42 -45.57
CA SER A 8 -1.80 61.76 -45.85
C SER A 8 -0.80 61.97 -44.71
N LEU A 9 -0.78 63.16 -44.11
CA LEU A 9 0.09 63.51 -42.99
C LEU A 9 -0.34 62.76 -41.71
N LEU A 10 -1.65 62.66 -41.46
CA LEU A 10 -2.19 61.79 -40.40
C LEU A 10 -1.87 60.30 -40.63
N GLN A 11 -1.90 59.83 -41.88
CA GLN A 11 -1.58 58.44 -42.21
C GLN A 11 -0.10 58.14 -41.92
N ILE A 12 0.81 59.04 -42.29
CA ILE A 12 2.24 58.94 -41.98
C ILE A 12 2.48 58.97 -40.45
N GLN A 13 1.83 59.87 -39.72
CA GLN A 13 1.94 59.92 -38.25
C GLN A 13 1.44 58.65 -37.58
N ASN A 14 0.29 58.10 -38.01
CA ASN A 14 -0.19 56.81 -37.50
C ASN A 14 0.75 55.65 -37.84
N GLN A 15 1.38 55.65 -39.01
CA GLN A 15 2.38 54.63 -39.38
C GLN A 15 3.63 54.72 -38.50
N GLN A 16 4.11 55.92 -38.18
CA GLN A 16 5.21 56.15 -37.25
C GLN A 16 4.86 55.75 -35.80
N LEU A 17 3.64 56.05 -35.34
CA LEU A 17 3.15 55.63 -34.03
C LEU A 17 3.03 54.11 -33.92
N ASN A 18 2.53 53.43 -34.97
CA ASN A 18 2.48 51.97 -35.01
C ASN A 18 3.88 51.37 -34.96
N GLN A 19 4.85 51.90 -35.73
CA GLN A 19 6.25 51.47 -35.67
C GLN A 19 6.87 51.65 -34.26
N LEU A 20 6.55 52.74 -33.56
CA LEU A 20 7.00 52.97 -32.19
C LEU A 20 6.35 51.98 -31.20
N VAL A 21 5.05 51.72 -31.34
CA VAL A 21 4.30 50.76 -30.52
C VAL A 21 4.78 49.32 -30.77
N ASP A 22 5.03 48.93 -32.01
CA ASP A 22 5.54 47.60 -32.34
C ASP A 22 6.99 47.42 -31.87
N LYS A 23 7.82 48.47 -31.90
CA LYS A 23 9.11 48.44 -31.21
C LYS A 23 8.95 48.27 -29.71
N GLN A 24 8.06 49.03 -29.07
CA GLN A 24 7.81 48.92 -27.62
C GLN A 24 7.30 47.53 -27.20
N LYS A 25 6.55 46.83 -28.05
CA LYS A 25 6.16 45.43 -27.82
C LYS A 25 7.37 44.50 -27.84
N LEU A 26 8.29 44.67 -28.80
CA LEU A 26 9.53 43.88 -28.86
C LEU A 26 10.45 44.17 -27.66
N ASP A 27 10.67 45.46 -27.35
CA ASP A 27 11.44 45.91 -26.18
C ASP A 27 10.84 45.33 -24.86
N LEU A 28 9.50 45.16 -24.78
CA LEU A 28 8.82 44.51 -23.66
C LEU A 28 8.93 42.97 -23.66
N GLN A 29 8.86 42.32 -24.82
CA GLN A 29 9.02 40.86 -24.95
C GLN A 29 10.45 40.41 -24.59
N ASP A 30 11.46 41.18 -24.98
CA ASP A 30 12.85 40.94 -24.59
C ASP A 30 13.04 41.12 -23.06
N LEU A 31 12.36 42.10 -22.45
CA LEU A 31 12.35 42.28 -21.00
C LEU A 31 11.62 41.14 -20.27
N GLU A 32 10.48 40.68 -20.77
CA GLU A 32 9.70 39.58 -20.20
C GLU A 32 10.48 38.26 -20.26
N ALA A 33 11.11 37.96 -21.41
CA ALA A 33 12.01 36.81 -21.57
C ALA A 33 13.20 36.87 -20.60
N LYS A 34 13.80 38.06 -20.42
CA LYS A 34 14.91 38.25 -19.47
C LYS A 34 14.49 38.15 -17.99
N ILE A 35 13.27 38.57 -17.66
CA ILE A 35 12.69 38.37 -16.33
C ILE A 35 12.46 36.87 -16.08
N GLN A 36 12.02 36.10 -17.08
CA GLN A 36 11.89 34.65 -16.95
C GLN A 36 13.26 33.98 -16.80
N GLU A 37 14.25 34.33 -17.62
CA GLU A 37 15.63 33.82 -17.51
C GLU A 37 16.23 34.06 -16.11
N LEU A 38 15.94 35.21 -15.49
CA LEU A 38 16.37 35.52 -14.13
C LEU A 38 15.62 34.70 -13.06
N LYS A 39 14.31 34.46 -13.23
CA LYS A 39 13.53 33.58 -12.34
C LYS A 39 13.98 32.13 -12.41
N ASP A 40 14.25 31.62 -13.61
CA ASP A 40 14.71 30.25 -13.82
C ASP A 40 16.10 30.04 -13.16
N LYS A 41 16.99 31.03 -13.27
CA LYS A 41 18.28 31.06 -12.56
C LYS A 41 18.13 31.17 -11.05
N GLN A 42 17.19 31.99 -10.57
CA GLN A 42 16.91 32.10 -9.13
C GLN A 42 16.41 30.76 -8.57
N GLY A 43 15.41 30.14 -9.20
CA GLY A 43 14.91 28.82 -8.79
C GLY A 43 16.00 27.74 -8.78
N SER A 44 16.87 27.72 -9.80
CA SER A 44 18.04 26.81 -9.82
C SER A 44 19.06 27.11 -8.70
N TYR A 45 19.14 28.34 -8.20
CA TYR A 45 19.98 28.72 -7.07
C TYR A 45 19.32 28.31 -5.74
N ASP A 46 18.02 28.53 -5.61
CA ASP A 46 17.23 28.14 -4.44
C ASP A 46 17.20 26.61 -4.27
N ASP A 47 17.02 25.84 -5.34
CA ASP A 47 17.11 24.36 -5.33
C ASP A 47 18.50 23.86 -4.90
N PHE A 48 19.57 24.53 -5.35
CA PHE A 48 20.93 24.23 -4.91
C PHE A 48 21.12 24.53 -3.42
N LEU A 49 20.66 25.68 -2.94
CA LEU A 49 20.77 26.07 -1.53
C LEU A 49 19.89 25.21 -0.60
N ILE A 50 18.70 24.78 -1.06
CA ILE A 50 17.86 23.76 -0.41
C ILE A 50 18.62 22.44 -0.27
N THR A 51 19.31 22.02 -1.33
CA THR A 51 20.13 20.80 -1.34
C THR A 51 21.31 20.92 -0.35
N VAL A 52 22.01 22.05 -0.33
CA VAL A 52 23.11 22.33 0.63
C VAL A 52 22.59 22.33 2.08
N ASN A 53 21.47 23.00 2.37
CA ASN A 53 20.89 23.00 3.72
C ASN A 53 20.47 21.59 4.16
N LYS A 54 19.87 20.80 3.26
CA LYS A 54 19.52 19.40 3.51
C LYS A 54 20.76 18.55 3.85
N LEU A 55 21.81 18.65 3.05
CA LEU A 55 23.07 17.91 3.28
C LEU A 55 23.77 18.34 4.57
N TRP A 56 23.73 19.64 4.92
CA TRP A 56 24.30 20.13 6.19
C TRP A 56 23.48 19.65 7.40
N ASN A 57 22.15 19.67 7.33
CA ASN A 57 21.32 19.10 8.39
C ASN A 57 21.60 17.60 8.58
N GLN A 58 21.70 16.85 7.47
CA GLN A 58 22.08 15.43 7.52
C GLN A 58 23.47 15.22 8.14
N LEU A 59 24.48 16.03 7.79
CA LEU A 59 25.81 15.96 8.41
C LEU A 59 25.76 16.17 9.93
N VAL A 60 24.92 17.09 10.42
CA VAL A 60 24.72 17.31 11.86
C VAL A 60 24.02 16.11 12.51
N ASP A 61 22.96 15.57 11.89
CA ASP A 61 22.26 14.38 12.36
C ASP A 61 23.19 13.14 12.41
N ASP A 62 24.03 12.95 11.38
CA ASP A 62 24.98 11.84 11.27
C ASP A 62 26.14 11.97 12.29
N LEU A 63 26.69 13.19 12.50
CA LEU A 63 27.71 13.43 13.54
C LEU A 63 27.17 13.15 14.94
N ILE A 64 25.95 13.60 15.22
CA ILE A 64 25.23 13.33 16.48
C ILE A 64 25.05 11.82 16.69
N LEU A 65 24.58 11.09 15.67
CA LEU A 65 24.36 9.65 15.74
C LEU A 65 25.67 8.89 16.00
N LEU A 66 26.74 9.23 15.31
CA LEU A 66 28.07 8.64 15.51
C LEU A 66 28.64 8.98 16.90
N GLY A 67 28.35 10.18 17.44
CA GLY A 67 28.68 10.56 18.82
C GLY A 67 28.00 9.68 19.88
N LEU A 68 26.74 9.32 19.66
CA LEU A 68 26.03 8.34 20.51
C LEU A 68 26.66 6.94 20.38
N CYS A 69 26.88 6.46 19.14
CA CYS A 69 27.42 5.12 18.89
C CYS A 69 28.85 4.91 19.40
N THR A 70 29.64 5.98 19.57
CA THR A 70 31.02 5.93 20.09
C THR A 70 31.09 6.06 21.62
N GLY A 71 29.94 6.15 22.30
CA GLY A 71 29.85 6.22 23.77
C GLY A 71 29.93 7.64 24.36
N GLY A 72 29.89 8.69 23.53
CA GLY A 72 29.88 10.10 23.95
C GLY A 72 28.53 10.59 24.49
N ALA A 73 27.71 9.69 25.06
CA ALA A 73 26.28 9.87 25.25
C ALA A 73 25.90 11.17 25.95
N GLN A 74 26.49 11.48 27.11
CA GLN A 74 26.07 12.62 27.93
C GLN A 74 26.14 13.96 27.16
N ASN A 75 27.21 14.19 26.40
CA ASN A 75 27.43 15.46 25.70
C ASN A 75 26.68 15.52 24.36
N ALA A 76 26.63 14.41 23.62
CA ALA A 76 25.86 14.33 22.37
C ALA A 76 24.34 14.49 22.61
N LEU A 77 23.85 14.11 23.79
CA LEU A 77 22.44 14.24 24.16
C LEU A 77 22.02 15.68 24.50
N GLU A 78 22.88 16.50 25.11
CA GLU A 78 22.57 17.93 25.33
C GLU A 78 22.42 18.69 24.00
N VAL A 79 23.25 18.36 22.99
CA VAL A 79 23.11 18.93 21.64
C VAL A 79 21.84 18.43 20.94
N LEU A 80 21.45 17.17 21.15
CA LEU A 80 20.20 16.60 20.62
C LEU A 80 18.94 17.27 21.15
N ASP A 81 18.89 17.60 22.44
CA ASP A 81 17.77 18.38 22.98
C ASP A 81 17.81 19.82 22.47
N GLY A 82 18.98 20.46 22.44
CA GLY A 82 19.14 21.82 21.90
C GLY A 82 18.66 21.97 20.45
N ALA A 83 19.09 21.08 19.54
CA ALA A 83 18.76 21.14 18.12
C ALA A 83 17.27 20.87 17.80
N ASN A 84 16.54 20.20 18.70
CA ASN A 84 15.11 19.92 18.47
C ASN A 84 14.20 21.12 18.80
N TYR A 85 14.63 22.07 19.64
CA TYR A 85 13.86 23.29 19.92
C TYR A 85 14.13 24.44 18.93
N SER A 86 15.20 24.39 18.11
CA SER A 86 15.49 25.43 17.10
C SER A 86 14.77 25.22 15.76
N ARG A 87 14.10 24.08 15.53
CA ARG A 87 13.19 23.89 14.39
C ARG A 87 11.86 24.61 14.67
N GLY A 88 11.93 25.93 14.63
CA GLY A 88 10.90 26.87 15.04
C GLY A 88 9.66 26.93 14.15
N SER A 89 8.96 28.06 14.24
CA SER A 89 7.69 28.31 13.56
C SER A 89 7.87 28.30 12.04
N ILE A 90 6.77 28.25 11.27
CA ILE A 90 6.85 28.71 9.88
C ILE A 90 7.14 30.23 9.95
N PRO A 91 8.28 30.74 9.43
CA PRO A 91 8.60 32.16 9.51
C PRO A 91 7.54 32.98 8.78
N SER A 92 7.18 34.15 9.33
CA SER A 92 6.09 35.00 8.83
C SER A 92 6.46 35.88 7.62
N CYS A 93 7.56 35.55 6.95
CA CYS A 93 8.17 36.28 5.85
C CYS A 93 7.58 35.93 4.47
N SER A 94 8.14 36.50 3.41
CA SER A 94 7.85 36.07 2.03
C SER A 94 8.32 34.63 1.77
N ALA A 95 7.81 34.02 0.69
CA ALA A 95 8.26 32.69 0.26
C ALA A 95 9.74 32.69 -0.15
N GLU A 96 10.23 33.81 -0.70
CA GLU A 96 11.62 34.01 -1.13
C GLU A 96 12.58 34.03 0.07
N GLU A 97 12.21 34.71 1.16
CA GLU A 97 13.03 34.79 2.38
C GLU A 97 12.94 33.50 3.24
N MET A 98 11.86 32.71 3.10
CA MET A 98 11.61 31.53 3.93
C MET A 98 12.71 30.48 3.85
N PHE A 99 13.42 30.40 2.72
CA PHE A 99 14.61 29.56 2.63
C PHE A 99 15.75 30.06 3.54
N LEU A 100 16.04 31.36 3.52
CA LEU A 100 17.14 31.96 4.28
C LEU A 100 16.98 31.74 5.79
N PHE A 101 15.79 31.99 6.32
CA PHE A 101 15.46 31.71 7.72
C PHE A 101 15.64 30.24 8.11
N ARG A 102 15.29 29.31 7.22
CA ARG A 102 15.52 27.86 7.41
C ARG A 102 16.98 27.42 7.25
N LEU A 103 17.82 28.20 6.56
CA LEU A 103 19.26 27.99 6.51
C LEU A 103 19.95 28.50 7.78
N LEU A 104 19.43 29.60 8.36
CA LEU A 104 19.97 30.24 9.55
C LEU A 104 19.42 29.72 10.89
N GLN A 105 18.35 28.90 10.88
CA GLN A 105 17.61 28.46 12.07
C GLN A 105 17.10 29.64 12.94
N GLN A 106 16.52 30.65 12.29
CA GLN A 106 16.03 31.89 12.90
C GLN A 106 14.60 32.18 12.42
N ASP A 107 13.68 32.53 13.34
CA ASP A 107 12.26 32.78 13.01
C ASP A 107 12.00 34.22 12.48
N SER A 108 12.96 35.15 12.61
CA SER A 108 12.81 36.57 12.21
C SER A 108 14.14 37.29 11.98
N LEU A 109 14.13 38.38 11.19
CA LEU A 109 15.27 39.29 10.99
C LEU A 109 15.02 40.65 11.67
N GLU A 110 16.05 41.25 12.27
CA GLU A 110 15.99 42.63 12.80
C GLU A 110 16.82 43.66 12.00
N ALA A 111 17.56 43.20 10.97
CA ALA A 111 18.38 44.05 10.10
C ALA A 111 17.52 44.86 9.10
N ASN A 112 17.86 46.13 8.87
CA ASN A 112 17.04 47.08 8.10
C ASN A 112 17.71 47.60 6.81
N GLY A 113 18.91 47.13 6.46
CA GLY A 113 19.58 47.44 5.20
C GLY A 113 20.40 46.28 4.64
N ASN A 114 20.52 46.18 3.31
CA ASN A 114 21.10 45.02 2.62
C ASN A 114 22.49 44.58 3.16
N ASP A 115 23.38 45.52 3.47
CA ASP A 115 24.71 45.22 4.00
C ASP A 115 24.65 44.63 5.43
N GLU A 116 23.66 45.05 6.24
CA GLU A 116 23.39 44.46 7.55
C GLU A 116 22.83 43.04 7.41
N ILE A 117 21.96 42.80 6.41
CA ILE A 117 21.42 41.48 6.09
C ILE A 117 22.54 40.53 5.69
N VAL A 118 23.41 40.92 4.75
CA VAL A 118 24.55 40.09 4.31
C VAL A 118 25.46 39.76 5.49
N LYS A 119 25.83 40.77 6.30
CA LYS A 119 26.67 40.56 7.48
C LYS A 119 26.03 39.63 8.53
N TYR A 120 24.73 39.77 8.77
CA TYR A 120 23.98 38.89 9.69
C TYR A 120 23.92 37.43 9.17
N VAL A 121 23.76 37.24 7.86
CA VAL A 121 23.81 35.92 7.21
C VAL A 121 25.21 35.30 7.37
N GLU A 122 26.28 36.06 7.11
CA GLU A 122 27.66 35.62 7.30
C GLU A 122 27.97 35.23 8.75
N GLU A 123 27.60 36.08 9.72
CA GLU A 123 27.80 35.82 11.16
C GLU A 123 27.02 34.58 11.63
N THR A 124 25.78 34.41 11.17
CA THR A 124 24.95 33.25 11.56
C THR A 124 25.40 31.95 10.90
N LEU A 125 25.89 32.00 9.65
CA LEU A 125 26.53 30.85 9.00
C LEU A 125 27.87 30.49 9.67
N ALA A 126 28.65 31.47 10.13
CA ALA A 126 29.89 31.22 10.88
C ALA A 126 29.60 30.56 12.24
N LEU A 127 28.53 30.97 12.94
CA LEU A 127 28.06 30.30 14.16
C LEU A 127 27.64 28.85 13.89
N ARG A 128 26.85 28.61 12.84
CA ARG A 128 26.44 27.25 12.41
C ARG A 128 27.65 26.38 12.06
N HIS A 129 28.64 26.92 11.36
CA HIS A 129 29.90 26.24 11.07
C HIS A 129 30.67 25.88 12.34
N THR A 130 30.81 26.83 13.28
CA THR A 130 31.50 26.61 14.55
C THR A 130 30.85 25.48 15.34
N SER A 131 29.52 25.53 15.54
CA SER A 131 28.77 24.45 16.20
C SER A 131 28.86 23.09 15.51
N THR A 132 29.04 23.06 14.17
CA THR A 132 29.26 21.80 13.43
C THR A 132 30.68 21.24 13.67
N MET A 133 31.68 22.11 13.88
CA MET A 133 33.04 21.70 14.23
C MET A 133 33.16 21.29 15.70
N ASP A 134 32.46 21.96 16.62
CA ASP A 134 32.38 21.56 18.03
C ASP A 134 31.80 20.13 18.17
N LEU A 135 30.78 19.81 17.36
CA LEU A 135 30.23 18.45 17.23
C LEU A 135 31.24 17.42 16.70
N LEU A 136 32.13 17.83 15.79
CA LEU A 136 33.19 16.96 15.24
C LEU A 136 34.30 16.71 16.27
N GLU A 137 34.68 17.69 17.09
CA GLU A 137 35.62 17.50 18.20
C GLU A 137 35.01 16.59 19.29
N LEU A 138 33.71 16.75 19.58
CA LEU A 138 32.95 15.85 20.46
C LEU A 138 32.87 14.40 19.94
N LEU A 139 33.06 14.17 18.64
CA LEU A 139 33.19 12.83 18.04
C LEU A 139 34.62 12.27 18.15
N GLU A 140 35.64 13.10 17.98
CA GLU A 140 37.04 12.64 17.98
C GLU A 140 37.47 12.10 19.35
N GLN A 141 37.08 12.75 20.45
CA GLN A 141 37.51 12.34 21.80
C GLN A 141 37.01 10.94 22.20
N PRO A 142 35.72 10.56 22.03
CA PRO A 142 35.26 9.18 22.22
C PRO A 142 35.95 8.17 21.31
N ILE A 143 36.18 8.50 20.03
CA ILE A 143 36.88 7.60 19.09
C ILE A 143 38.32 7.34 19.54
N TYR A 144 39.05 8.38 19.96
CA TYR A 144 40.42 8.24 20.46
C TYR A 144 40.45 7.38 21.73
N ALA A 145 39.56 7.65 22.69
CA ALA A 145 39.42 6.87 23.92
C ALA A 145 39.08 5.39 23.64
N HIS A 146 38.16 5.11 22.71
CA HIS A 146 37.84 3.74 22.29
C HIS A 146 39.03 3.06 21.62
N ARG A 147 39.78 3.77 20.76
CA ARG A 147 40.99 3.24 20.12
C ARG A 147 42.06 2.87 21.14
N GLU A 148 42.19 3.65 22.21
CA GLU A 148 43.07 3.32 23.34
C GLU A 148 42.58 2.11 24.14
N LYS A 149 41.27 2.01 24.45
CA LYS A 149 40.66 0.81 25.05
C LYS A 149 41.02 -0.45 24.25
N THR A 150 40.78 -0.44 22.94
CA THR A 150 41.06 -1.59 22.05
C THR A 150 42.55 -1.94 22.01
N LYS A 151 43.43 -0.94 21.93
CA LYS A 151 44.89 -1.16 21.94
C LYS A 151 45.38 -1.78 23.26
N ASN A 152 44.82 -1.35 24.39
CA ASN A 152 45.12 -1.91 25.71
C ASN A 152 44.65 -3.36 25.85
N ILE A 153 43.48 -3.70 25.30
CA ILE A 153 42.97 -5.09 25.23
C ILE A 153 43.91 -5.95 24.37
N SER A 154 44.31 -5.49 23.16
CA SER A 154 45.24 -6.23 22.29
C SER A 154 46.58 -6.50 22.97
N HIS A 155 47.20 -5.47 23.58
CA HIS A 155 48.46 -5.64 24.30
C HIS A 155 48.33 -6.62 25.48
N THR A 156 47.16 -6.69 26.10
CA THR A 156 46.89 -7.66 27.17
C THR A 156 46.76 -9.09 26.60
N LEU A 157 46.13 -9.28 25.45
CA LEU A 157 45.97 -10.60 24.82
C LEU A 157 47.27 -11.14 24.19
N ASP A 158 48.13 -10.28 23.64
CA ASP A 158 49.42 -10.66 23.05
C ASP A 158 50.52 -10.97 24.09
N GLY A 159 50.28 -10.68 25.36
CA GLY A 159 51.26 -10.83 26.44
C GLY A 159 51.48 -12.28 26.89
N LYS A 160 52.73 -12.66 27.15
CA LYS A 160 53.07 -13.88 27.93
C LYS A 160 52.84 -13.64 29.43
N ILE A 161 51.57 -13.53 29.81
CA ILE A 161 51.13 -13.23 31.17
C ILE A 161 51.23 -14.49 32.07
N SER A 162 51.54 -14.33 33.36
CA SER A 162 51.51 -15.45 34.33
C SER A 162 50.08 -15.86 34.69
N SER A 163 49.89 -17.03 35.31
CA SER A 163 48.54 -17.51 35.66
C SER A 163 47.79 -16.63 36.68
N GLU A 164 48.49 -15.90 37.56
CA GLU A 164 47.86 -14.99 38.52
C GLU A 164 47.66 -13.59 37.93
N ASP A 165 48.66 -13.07 37.19
CA ASP A 165 48.52 -11.81 36.45
C ASP A 165 47.37 -11.87 35.43
N ALA A 166 47.13 -13.05 34.82
CA ALA A 166 46.07 -13.25 33.84
C ALA A 166 44.68 -13.03 34.44
N VAL A 167 44.44 -13.45 35.69
CA VAL A 167 43.15 -13.25 36.37
C VAL A 167 42.87 -11.76 36.57
N ILE A 168 43.88 -11.00 37.02
CA ILE A 168 43.79 -9.55 37.25
C ILE A 168 43.60 -8.78 35.92
N GLN A 169 44.23 -9.25 34.84
CA GLN A 169 44.07 -8.65 33.52
C GLN A 169 42.71 -8.97 32.90
N PHE A 170 42.20 -10.20 33.03
CA PHE A 170 40.87 -10.56 32.55
C PHE A 170 39.76 -9.86 33.35
N SER A 171 39.86 -9.74 34.68
CA SER A 171 38.87 -8.97 35.46
C SER A 171 38.85 -7.50 35.05
N LYS A 172 40.01 -6.90 34.75
CA LYS A 172 40.10 -5.53 34.23
C LYS A 172 39.46 -5.36 32.84
N ILE A 173 39.50 -6.40 31.99
CA ILE A 173 38.78 -6.42 30.70
C ILE A 173 37.27 -6.54 30.94
N ASP A 174 36.84 -7.35 31.90
CA ASP A 174 35.43 -7.50 32.29
C ASP A 174 34.88 -6.17 32.87
N ASP A 175 35.62 -5.52 33.78
CA ASP A 175 35.36 -4.16 34.30
C ASP A 175 35.28 -3.10 33.19
N MET A 176 35.93 -3.31 32.04
CA MET A 176 35.83 -2.45 30.87
C MET A 176 34.58 -2.77 30.04
N MET A 177 34.28 -4.06 29.84
CA MET A 177 33.14 -4.51 29.05
C MET A 177 31.80 -4.27 29.75
N GLU A 178 31.70 -4.42 31.07
CA GLU A 178 30.50 -4.09 31.84
C GLU A 178 30.16 -2.59 31.72
N ARG A 179 31.17 -1.71 31.79
CA ARG A 179 30.98 -0.27 31.56
C ARG A 179 30.53 0.05 30.13
N GLU A 180 31.07 -0.63 29.12
CA GLU A 180 30.61 -0.43 27.75
C GLU A 180 29.15 -0.91 27.56
N VAL A 181 28.81 -2.07 28.13
CA VAL A 181 27.42 -2.60 28.16
C VAL A 181 26.49 -1.63 28.89
N LYS A 182 26.95 -0.97 29.95
CA LYS A 182 26.18 0.08 30.63
C LYS A 182 25.97 1.30 29.73
N ASN A 183 27.03 1.86 29.15
CA ASN A 183 26.96 3.01 28.25
C ASN A 183 26.01 2.75 27.06
N LEU A 184 26.08 1.54 26.47
CA LEU A 184 25.21 1.13 25.37
C LEU A 184 23.74 1.01 25.78
N ARG A 185 23.43 0.56 27.01
CA ARG A 185 22.05 0.56 27.54
C ARG A 185 21.52 1.98 27.70
N GLU A 186 22.32 2.88 28.29
CA GLU A 186 21.95 4.29 28.47
C GLU A 186 21.72 4.98 27.11
N ALA A 187 22.54 4.70 26.09
CA ALA A 187 22.31 5.19 24.72
C ALA A 187 21.04 4.61 24.08
N ILE A 188 20.78 3.31 24.24
CA ILE A 188 19.57 2.64 23.72
C ILE A 188 18.30 3.20 24.35
N ASP A 189 18.29 3.43 25.67
CA ASP A 189 17.11 3.96 26.38
C ASP A 189 16.76 5.38 25.92
N VAL A 190 17.75 6.22 25.61
CA VAL A 190 17.50 7.58 25.10
C VAL A 190 17.15 7.57 23.60
N LEU A 191 17.73 6.67 22.80
CA LEU A 191 17.26 6.44 21.41
C LEU A 191 15.80 5.96 21.37
N HIS A 192 15.37 5.10 22.30
CA HIS A 192 13.96 4.73 22.46
C HIS A 192 13.08 5.92 22.88
N LEU A 193 13.57 6.80 23.77
CA LEU A 193 12.84 8.01 24.16
C LEU A 193 12.64 8.96 22.97
N LYS A 194 13.70 9.22 22.18
CA LYS A 194 13.63 10.06 20.97
C LYS A 194 12.79 9.41 19.86
N HIS A 195 12.87 8.10 19.66
CA HIS A 195 11.97 7.39 18.74
C HIS A 195 10.50 7.56 19.13
N LYS A 196 10.17 7.48 20.43
CA LYS A 196 8.81 7.71 20.95
C LYS A 196 8.35 9.15 20.75
N GLU A 197 9.24 10.13 20.89
CA GLU A 197 9.00 11.55 20.63
C GLU A 197 8.70 11.80 19.13
N TYR A 198 9.59 11.35 18.24
CA TYR A 198 9.39 11.46 16.79
C TYR A 198 8.13 10.71 16.31
N ALA A 199 7.83 9.53 16.85
CA ALA A 199 6.59 8.81 16.55
C ALA A 199 5.33 9.56 17.04
N GLY A 200 5.47 10.45 18.03
CA GLY A 200 4.44 11.42 18.43
C GLY A 200 4.28 12.52 17.38
N ILE A 201 5.38 13.16 16.98
CA ILE A 201 5.42 14.27 16.01
C ILE A 201 4.92 13.82 14.62
N ILE A 202 5.32 12.64 14.15
CA ILE A 202 4.85 12.05 12.89
C ILE A 202 3.34 11.79 12.96
N ARG A 203 2.81 11.35 14.12
CA ARG A 203 1.38 11.10 14.31
C ARG A 203 0.57 12.40 14.36
N THR A 204 1.07 13.47 14.98
CA THR A 204 0.38 14.78 14.96
C THR A 204 0.40 15.38 13.55
N TYR A 205 1.53 15.30 12.84
CA TYR A 205 1.63 15.74 11.43
C TYR A 205 0.68 14.97 10.49
N LEU A 206 0.60 13.64 10.62
CA LEU A 206 -0.30 12.81 9.82
C LEU A 206 -1.78 13.14 10.11
N ASN A 207 -2.12 13.43 11.37
CA ASN A 207 -3.46 13.85 11.77
C ASN A 207 -3.82 15.23 11.21
N SER A 208 -2.91 16.22 11.24
CA SER A 208 -3.14 17.52 10.60
C SER A 208 -3.26 17.40 9.09
N HIS A 209 -2.35 16.66 8.43
CA HIS A 209 -2.41 16.45 6.98
C HIS A 209 -3.72 15.78 6.54
N SER A 210 -4.19 14.77 7.29
CA SER A 210 -5.49 14.12 7.04
C SER A 210 -6.67 15.08 7.17
N ARG A 211 -6.67 15.92 8.22
CA ARG A 211 -7.69 16.97 8.41
C ARG A 211 -7.66 17.99 7.28
N ASP A 212 -6.48 18.48 6.90
CA ASP A 212 -6.32 19.52 5.90
C ASP A 212 -6.64 18.96 4.49
N GLN A 213 -6.34 17.68 4.21
CA GLN A 213 -6.78 16.96 3.01
C GLN A 213 -8.31 16.71 2.98
N SER A 214 -8.97 16.58 4.13
CA SER A 214 -10.44 16.52 4.21
C SER A 214 -11.09 17.89 3.97
N GLU A 215 -10.48 18.96 4.49
CA GLU A 215 -10.91 20.34 4.28
C GLU A 215 -10.73 20.79 2.82
N ILE A 216 -9.60 20.45 2.18
CA ILE A 216 -9.40 20.65 0.73
C ILE A 216 -10.52 19.96 -0.06
N ARG A 217 -10.84 18.70 0.24
CA ARG A 217 -11.94 17.97 -0.43
C ARG A 217 -13.31 18.61 -0.19
N ARG A 218 -13.58 19.16 1.00
CA ARG A 218 -14.80 19.94 1.29
C ARG A 218 -14.87 21.19 0.41
N ILE A 219 -13.78 21.96 0.34
CA ILE A 219 -13.71 23.22 -0.43
C ILE A 219 -13.81 22.93 -1.94
N THR A 220 -13.20 21.86 -2.46
CA THR A 220 -13.36 21.44 -3.85
C THR A 220 -14.82 21.06 -4.16
N GLY A 221 -15.46 20.26 -3.32
CA GLY A 221 -16.89 19.91 -3.50
C GLY A 221 -17.82 21.13 -3.45
N GLU A 222 -17.56 22.08 -2.55
CA GLU A 222 -18.31 23.34 -2.48
C GLU A 222 -18.09 24.24 -3.71
N LEU A 223 -16.88 24.22 -4.29
CA LEU A 223 -16.58 24.90 -5.55
C LEU A 223 -17.32 24.26 -6.74
N ASP A 224 -17.31 22.93 -6.84
CA ASP A 224 -18.03 22.17 -7.87
C ASP A 224 -19.54 22.43 -7.79
N ASP A 225 -20.13 22.44 -6.58
CA ASP A 225 -21.52 22.83 -6.35
C ASP A 225 -21.81 24.27 -6.82
N LYS A 226 -20.90 25.23 -6.58
CA LYS A 226 -21.08 26.61 -7.08
C LYS A 226 -20.95 26.68 -8.59
N MET A 227 -20.07 25.90 -9.21
CA MET A 227 -19.94 25.82 -10.66
C MET A 227 -21.19 25.19 -11.29
N ALA A 228 -21.75 24.14 -10.69
CA ALA A 228 -22.97 23.48 -11.14
C ALA A 228 -24.21 24.39 -11.04
N ASP A 229 -24.37 25.14 -9.93
CA ASP A 229 -25.44 26.13 -9.78
C ASP A 229 -25.28 27.33 -10.75
N LEU A 230 -24.05 27.81 -10.97
CA LEU A 230 -23.75 28.87 -11.94
C LEU A 230 -24.08 28.42 -13.38
N GLU A 231 -23.75 27.18 -13.73
CA GLU A 231 -24.07 26.59 -15.02
C GLU A 231 -25.57 26.28 -15.18
N LEU A 232 -26.26 25.85 -14.11
CA LEU A 232 -27.72 25.74 -14.08
C LEU A 232 -28.38 27.12 -14.27
N LYS A 233 -27.83 28.19 -13.68
CA LYS A 233 -28.27 29.57 -13.87
C LYS A 233 -28.05 30.05 -15.31
N ARG A 234 -26.92 29.72 -15.95
CA ARG A 234 -26.69 29.96 -17.39
C ARG A 234 -27.74 29.25 -18.26
N ARG A 235 -28.01 27.97 -18.01
CA ARG A 235 -29.02 27.19 -18.75
C ARG A 235 -30.44 27.74 -18.55
N LYS A 236 -30.80 28.16 -17.33
CA LYS A 236 -32.06 28.87 -17.06
C LYS A 236 -32.16 30.20 -17.80
N LEU A 237 -31.08 30.98 -17.88
CA LEU A 237 -31.03 32.23 -18.65
C LEU A 237 -31.24 31.99 -20.16
N VAL A 238 -30.65 30.93 -20.71
CA VAL A 238 -30.86 30.52 -22.12
C VAL A 238 -32.31 30.08 -22.35
N ASN A 239 -32.88 29.24 -21.48
CA ASN A 239 -34.27 28.79 -21.62
C ASN A 239 -35.28 29.95 -21.49
N LEU A 240 -35.05 30.91 -20.59
CA LEU A 240 -35.88 32.11 -20.47
C LEU A 240 -35.76 33.02 -21.69
N LYS A 241 -34.57 33.08 -22.31
CA LYS A 241 -34.38 33.77 -23.60
C LYS A 241 -35.19 33.09 -24.72
N MET A 242 -35.17 31.75 -24.80
CA MET A 242 -35.93 30.99 -25.81
C MET A 242 -37.45 31.03 -25.58
N GLN A 243 -37.93 30.97 -24.34
CA GLN A 243 -39.38 31.05 -24.05
C GLN A 243 -39.98 32.42 -24.41
N LYS A 244 -39.19 33.50 -24.33
CA LYS A 244 -39.61 34.84 -24.77
C LYS A 244 -39.98 34.89 -26.25
N ASP A 245 -39.35 34.04 -27.07
CA ASP A 245 -39.56 34.00 -28.52
C ASP A 245 -40.73 33.10 -28.95
N VAL A 246 -41.30 32.29 -28.03
CA VAL A 246 -42.29 31.23 -28.31
C VAL A 246 -43.70 31.53 -27.75
N ALA A 247 -43.84 32.49 -26.83
CA ALA A 247 -45.08 32.77 -26.10
C ALA A 247 -46.14 33.55 -26.94
N SER A 248 -46.66 32.97 -28.02
CA SER A 248 -47.57 33.65 -28.96
C SER A 248 -48.77 32.83 -29.53
N GLY A 249 -49.17 31.67 -28.96
CA GLY A 249 -50.22 30.80 -29.54
C GLY A 249 -51.18 30.01 -28.60
N VAL A 250 -52.48 29.95 -28.98
CA VAL A 250 -53.72 29.42 -28.32
C VAL A 250 -53.97 27.89 -28.55
N GLN A 251 -54.88 27.11 -27.90
CA GLN A 251 -55.51 26.98 -26.55
C GLN A 251 -56.66 25.90 -26.61
N ASN A 252 -57.19 25.40 -25.46
CA ASN A 252 -58.55 24.76 -25.27
C ASN A 252 -58.85 23.36 -25.92
N HIS A 253 -59.87 22.50 -25.62
CA HIS A 253 -60.81 22.18 -24.47
C HIS A 253 -61.70 20.86 -24.72
N THR A 254 -62.07 20.05 -23.68
CA THR A 254 -63.32 19.18 -23.43
C THR A 254 -63.84 18.02 -24.37
N SER A 255 -64.83 17.10 -24.10
CA SER A 255 -65.32 16.25 -22.92
C SER A 255 -66.58 15.29 -23.21
N SER A 256 -66.75 14.13 -22.49
CA SER A 256 -68.00 13.33 -22.12
C SER A 256 -68.84 12.46 -23.14
N ALA A 257 -69.83 11.54 -22.83
CA ALA A 257 -70.11 10.50 -21.76
C ALA A 257 -71.47 9.65 -21.94
N LEU A 258 -71.70 8.52 -21.18
CA LEU A 258 -72.98 7.84 -20.68
C LEU A 258 -73.84 6.69 -21.39
N ASN A 259 -74.33 5.70 -20.57
CA ASN A 259 -75.64 4.90 -20.45
C ASN A 259 -76.14 3.63 -21.28
N GLY A 260 -77.23 2.90 -20.81
CA GLY A 260 -77.83 1.57 -21.27
C GLY A 260 -79.34 1.19 -20.84
N THR A 261 -79.89 -0.07 -21.01
CA THR A 261 -81.38 -0.45 -20.92
C THR A 261 -81.90 -1.93 -20.53
N LEU A 262 -83.20 -2.37 -20.77
CA LEU A 262 -84.10 -3.34 -19.98
C LEU A 262 -85.19 -4.31 -20.69
N SER A 263 -85.94 -5.20 -19.93
CA SER A 263 -87.45 -5.56 -19.96
C SER A 263 -88.07 -7.06 -20.16
N PRO A 264 -89.39 -7.43 -20.50
CA PRO A 264 -90.26 -8.48 -19.80
C PRO A 264 -91.37 -9.40 -20.56
N GLU A 265 -92.08 -10.44 -19.96
CA GLU A 265 -93.44 -11.00 -20.48
C GLU A 265 -94.42 -11.92 -19.61
N LYS A 266 -95.63 -12.39 -20.13
CA LYS A 266 -96.91 -12.80 -19.38
C LYS A 266 -98.11 -13.51 -20.18
N SER A 267 -99.29 -13.97 -19.60
CA SER A 267 -100.63 -14.30 -20.29
C SER A 267 -101.96 -14.62 -19.44
N THR A 268 -103.20 -14.71 -20.02
CA THR A 268 -104.64 -14.71 -19.45
C THR A 268 -105.76 -15.32 -20.41
N GLU A 269 -107.14 -15.48 -20.28
CA GLU A 269 -108.33 -15.55 -19.30
C GLU A 269 -109.76 -15.76 -20.02
N ARG A 270 -110.89 -16.36 -19.45
CA ARG A 270 -112.37 -16.23 -19.90
C ARG A 270 -113.62 -16.92 -19.19
N THR A 271 -114.89 -16.55 -19.55
CA THR A 271 -116.27 -17.00 -19.05
C THR A 271 -117.47 -16.92 -20.09
N ILE A 272 -118.78 -17.08 -19.69
CA ILE A 272 -120.13 -16.81 -20.37
C ILE A 272 -120.90 -18.05 -20.99
N SER A 273 -122.26 -18.25 -21.11
CA SER A 273 -123.55 -17.85 -20.40
C SER A 273 -124.81 -18.73 -20.76
N LEU A 274 -126.07 -18.20 -20.88
CA LEU A 274 -127.30 -18.74 -20.20
C LEU A 274 -128.72 -18.29 -20.75
N ARG A 275 -129.78 -19.15 -20.89
CA ARG A 275 -131.24 -18.71 -20.99
C ARG A 275 -132.43 -19.69 -20.72
N GLU A 276 -132.54 -20.89 -21.29
CA GLU A 276 -133.86 -21.51 -21.64
C GLU A 276 -134.66 -22.29 -20.55
N LEU A 277 -134.36 -22.08 -19.26
CA LEU A 277 -134.79 -22.94 -18.14
C LEU A 277 -136.20 -22.64 -17.56
N ARG A 278 -137.24 -22.36 -18.37
CA ARG A 278 -138.51 -21.78 -17.82
C ARG A 278 -139.81 -22.57 -17.99
N ASN A 279 -140.16 -23.08 -19.18
CA ASN A 279 -141.58 -23.35 -19.48
C ASN A 279 -142.01 -24.83 -19.49
N SER A 280 -141.11 -25.80 -19.66
CA SER A 280 -141.48 -27.24 -19.62
C SER A 280 -141.58 -27.81 -18.20
N ILE A 281 -141.32 -26.98 -17.18
CA ILE A 281 -141.29 -27.35 -15.76
C ILE A 281 -142.70 -27.55 -15.18
N GLU A 282 -143.75 -27.07 -15.85
CA GLU A 282 -145.09 -26.98 -15.25
C GLU A 282 -145.89 -28.30 -15.29
N GLU A 283 -145.71 -29.13 -16.31
CA GLU A 283 -146.52 -30.37 -16.47
C GLU A 283 -146.02 -31.53 -15.62
N THR A 284 -144.72 -31.59 -15.29
CA THR A 284 -144.16 -32.60 -14.37
C THR A 284 -144.62 -32.40 -12.92
N LYS A 285 -144.84 -31.14 -12.50
CA LYS A 285 -145.19 -30.77 -11.11
C LYS A 285 -146.42 -31.48 -10.58
N ILE A 286 -147.45 -31.72 -11.40
CA ILE A 286 -148.74 -32.23 -10.90
C ILE A 286 -148.61 -33.70 -10.48
N LEU A 287 -147.91 -34.53 -11.28
CA LEU A 287 -147.61 -35.91 -10.91
C LEU A 287 -146.55 -36.01 -9.79
N GLU A 288 -145.70 -35.00 -9.67
CA GLU A 288 -144.73 -34.85 -8.59
C GLU A 288 -145.42 -34.50 -7.26
N ALA A 289 -146.48 -33.68 -7.28
CA ALA A 289 -147.19 -33.20 -6.08
C ALA A 289 -147.89 -34.30 -5.27
N ASP A 290 -148.61 -35.22 -5.92
CA ASP A 290 -149.28 -36.33 -5.20
C ASP A 290 -148.24 -37.22 -4.48
N ARG A 291 -147.12 -37.49 -5.16
CA ARG A 291 -145.98 -38.24 -4.61
C ARG A 291 -145.21 -37.46 -3.53
N LEU A 292 -145.20 -36.13 -3.63
CA LEU A 292 -144.64 -35.26 -2.60
C LEU A 292 -145.48 -35.33 -1.32
N SER A 293 -146.81 -35.48 -1.43
CA SER A 293 -147.70 -35.57 -0.27
C SER A 293 -147.43 -36.81 0.59
N GLU A 294 -147.36 -38.00 -0.01
CA GLU A 294 -146.99 -39.24 0.72
C GLU A 294 -145.59 -39.14 1.34
N TYR A 295 -144.63 -38.52 0.61
CA TYR A 295 -143.28 -38.30 1.12
C TYR A 295 -143.24 -37.29 2.27
N GLN A 296 -144.07 -36.24 2.23
CA GLN A 296 -144.13 -35.21 3.27
C GLN A 296 -144.68 -35.77 4.59
N GLU A 297 -145.74 -36.58 4.56
CA GLU A 297 -146.32 -37.19 5.76
C GLU A 297 -145.31 -38.13 6.45
N ALA A 298 -144.65 -39.01 5.68
CA ALA A 298 -143.58 -39.88 6.18
C ALA A 298 -142.33 -39.11 6.64
N HIS A 299 -142.02 -37.96 6.01
CA HIS A 299 -140.92 -37.09 6.40
C HIS A 299 -141.23 -36.37 7.72
N GLU A 300 -142.47 -35.95 7.99
CA GLU A 300 -142.83 -35.30 9.25
C GLU A 300 -142.75 -36.26 10.45
N GLU A 301 -143.18 -37.52 10.33
CA GLU A 301 -142.95 -38.53 11.39
C GLU A 301 -141.45 -38.71 11.69
N ASN A 302 -140.63 -38.84 10.64
CA ASN A 302 -139.18 -38.99 10.78
C ASN A 302 -138.54 -37.73 11.40
N LEU A 303 -139.01 -36.54 11.03
CA LEU A 303 -138.56 -35.27 11.60
C LEU A 303 -138.90 -35.15 13.09
N VAL A 304 -140.03 -35.71 13.55
CA VAL A 304 -140.40 -35.77 14.98
C VAL A 304 -139.47 -36.72 15.74
N LEU A 305 -139.21 -37.92 15.20
CA LEU A 305 -138.28 -38.89 15.80
C LEU A 305 -136.85 -38.35 15.88
N SER A 306 -136.35 -37.74 14.80
CA SER A 306 -135.02 -37.13 14.74
C SER A 306 -134.87 -35.96 15.73
N LYS A 307 -135.92 -35.15 15.94
CA LYS A 307 -135.96 -34.12 16.99
C LYS A 307 -135.95 -34.69 18.41
N HIS A 308 -136.45 -35.90 18.64
CA HIS A 308 -136.34 -36.60 19.92
C HIS A 308 -134.92 -37.12 20.16
N ILE A 309 -134.30 -37.77 19.16
CA ILE A 309 -132.92 -38.28 19.26
C ILE A 309 -131.93 -37.12 19.46
N ALA A 310 -132.08 -36.03 18.70
CA ALA A 310 -131.25 -34.84 18.82
C ALA A 310 -131.38 -34.11 20.17
N ARG A 311 -132.49 -34.31 20.91
CA ARG A 311 -132.65 -33.80 22.28
C ARG A 311 -131.95 -34.62 23.35
N ILE A 312 -131.75 -35.92 23.12
CA ILE A 312 -131.17 -36.84 24.10
C ILE A 312 -129.65 -36.95 23.92
N SER A 313 -129.12 -36.68 22.73
CA SER A 313 -127.73 -37.00 22.36
C SER A 313 -126.73 -35.82 22.36
N VAL A 314 -127.10 -34.61 22.83
CA VAL A 314 -126.32 -33.38 22.53
C VAL A 314 -125.93 -32.53 23.76
N GLU A 315 -126.40 -32.85 24.97
CA GLU A 315 -126.14 -32.03 26.17
C GLU A 315 -124.97 -32.52 27.04
N ASP A 316 -124.63 -33.83 27.04
CA ASP A 316 -123.57 -34.39 27.92
C ASP A 316 -122.12 -34.00 27.53
N ASP A 317 -121.72 -34.12 26.26
CA ASP A 317 -120.32 -33.89 25.85
C ASP A 317 -119.83 -32.46 26.16
N LYS A 318 -120.74 -31.47 26.08
CA LYS A 318 -120.40 -30.09 26.44
C LYS A 318 -120.12 -29.95 27.93
N TYR A 319 -120.87 -30.64 28.79
CA TYR A 319 -120.64 -30.65 30.23
C TYR A 319 -119.32 -31.30 30.63
N VAL A 320 -118.87 -32.33 29.89
CA VAL A 320 -117.54 -32.92 30.10
C VAL A 320 -116.45 -31.90 29.78
N HIS A 321 -116.50 -31.26 28.61
CA HIS A 321 -115.46 -30.31 28.20
C HIS A 321 -115.50 -28.97 28.95
N SER A 322 -116.65 -28.53 29.47
CA SER A 322 -116.76 -27.38 30.39
C SER A 322 -116.59 -27.73 31.87
N SER A 323 -116.29 -28.99 32.19
CA SER A 323 -116.04 -29.40 33.58
C SER A 323 -114.72 -28.81 34.07
N ARG A 324 -114.74 -28.19 35.26
CA ARG A 324 -113.54 -27.62 35.91
C ARG A 324 -112.39 -28.63 36.00
N LEU A 325 -112.67 -29.92 36.19
CA LEU A 325 -111.65 -30.98 36.24
C LEU A 325 -111.02 -31.22 34.85
N TYR A 326 -111.82 -31.16 33.78
CA TYR A 326 -111.32 -31.30 32.42
C TYR A 326 -110.47 -30.09 32.00
N THR A 327 -110.93 -28.87 32.30
CA THR A 327 -110.17 -27.64 32.03
C THR A 327 -108.82 -27.67 32.76
N MET A 328 -108.83 -27.99 34.06
CA MET A 328 -107.61 -28.07 34.87
C MET A 328 -106.61 -29.12 34.36
N LEU A 329 -107.09 -30.30 33.93
CA LEU A 329 -106.25 -31.34 33.33
C LEU A 329 -105.72 -30.95 31.95
N ASN A 330 -106.52 -30.25 31.14
CA ASN A 330 -106.08 -29.68 29.87
C ASN A 330 -104.99 -28.62 30.08
N ASP A 331 -105.17 -27.72 31.04
CA ASP A 331 -104.22 -26.64 31.30
C ASP A 331 -102.88 -27.19 31.82
N GLN A 332 -102.91 -28.21 32.68
CA GLN A 332 -101.73 -28.99 33.05
C GLN A 332 -101.07 -29.65 31.82
N LEU A 333 -101.85 -30.23 30.90
CA LEU A 333 -101.32 -30.84 29.67
C LEU A 333 -100.69 -29.81 28.73
N GLN A 334 -101.25 -28.60 28.60
CA GLN A 334 -100.62 -27.51 27.85
C GLN A 334 -99.34 -27.01 28.52
N HIS A 335 -99.30 -26.94 29.86
CA HIS A 335 -98.09 -26.60 30.62
C HIS A 335 -96.96 -27.61 30.36
N TRP A 336 -97.24 -28.92 30.48
CA TRP A 336 -96.25 -29.96 30.20
C TRP A 336 -95.81 -30.00 28.73
N ASN A 337 -96.69 -29.67 27.77
CA ASN A 337 -96.30 -29.49 26.37
C ASN A 337 -95.34 -28.30 26.18
N ALA A 338 -95.61 -27.17 26.83
CA ALA A 338 -94.76 -25.98 26.75
C ALA A 338 -93.38 -26.21 27.37
N GLU A 339 -93.28 -26.95 28.48
CA GLU A 339 -91.99 -27.37 29.06
C GLU A 339 -91.28 -28.39 28.16
N LEU A 340 -92.00 -29.35 27.58
CA LEU A 340 -91.44 -30.31 26.62
C LEU A 340 -90.81 -29.61 25.40
N ASP A 341 -91.46 -28.59 24.86
CA ASP A 341 -90.96 -27.81 23.73
C ASP A 341 -89.78 -26.89 24.11
N GLN A 342 -89.75 -26.36 25.33
CA GLN A 342 -88.56 -25.67 25.87
C GLN A 342 -87.37 -26.62 26.00
N TYR A 343 -87.57 -27.83 26.52
CA TYR A 343 -86.50 -28.83 26.61
C TYR A 343 -86.01 -29.30 25.22
N LYS A 344 -86.90 -29.45 24.23
CA LYS A 344 -86.48 -29.70 22.82
C LYS A 344 -85.58 -28.59 22.30
N ALA A 345 -86.00 -27.33 22.43
CA ALA A 345 -85.21 -26.17 21.97
C ALA A 345 -83.84 -26.08 22.66
N MET A 346 -83.76 -26.42 23.95
CA MET A 346 -82.48 -26.50 24.68
C MET A 346 -81.60 -27.66 24.16
N ILE A 347 -82.17 -28.83 23.87
CA ILE A 347 -81.45 -29.98 23.29
C ILE A 347 -80.93 -29.64 21.89
N ASP A 348 -81.75 -29.00 21.05
CA ASP A 348 -81.34 -28.58 19.69
C ASP A 348 -80.20 -27.54 19.74
N SER A 349 -80.24 -26.60 20.69
CA SER A 349 -79.13 -25.66 20.93
C SER A 349 -77.85 -26.39 21.34
N LEU A 350 -77.92 -27.26 22.35
CA LEU A 350 -76.78 -28.06 22.82
C LEU A 350 -76.22 -28.98 21.73
N GLN A 351 -77.06 -29.46 20.82
CA GLN A 351 -76.64 -30.27 19.67
C GLN A 351 -75.93 -29.42 18.60
N ALA A 352 -76.36 -28.17 18.38
CA ALA A 352 -75.65 -27.20 17.53
C ALA A 352 -74.30 -26.80 18.15
N ASP A 353 -74.26 -26.51 19.45
CA ASP A 353 -73.02 -26.18 20.18
C ASP A 353 -72.02 -27.34 20.15
N ARG A 354 -72.49 -28.58 20.37
CA ARG A 354 -71.67 -29.80 20.21
C ARG A 354 -71.08 -29.88 18.80
N ALA A 355 -71.84 -29.56 17.75
CA ALA A 355 -71.34 -29.56 16.38
C ALA A 355 -70.31 -28.45 16.11
N LEU A 356 -70.37 -27.32 16.82
CA LEU A 356 -69.35 -26.27 16.79
C LEU A 356 -68.08 -26.66 17.55
N VAL A 357 -68.22 -27.30 18.72
CA VAL A 357 -67.09 -27.81 19.51
C VAL A 357 -66.32 -28.88 18.74
N VAL A 358 -67.00 -29.89 18.18
CA VAL A 358 -66.37 -30.94 17.34
C VAL A 358 -65.70 -30.37 16.09
N ARG A 359 -66.18 -29.23 15.56
CA ARG A 359 -65.51 -28.53 14.46
C ARG A 359 -64.21 -27.86 14.91
N ARG A 360 -64.23 -27.16 16.05
CA ARG A 360 -63.04 -26.54 16.67
C ARG A 360 -62.00 -27.58 17.08
N GLU A 361 -62.43 -28.70 17.64
CA GLU A 361 -61.57 -29.85 17.97
C GLU A 361 -60.80 -30.37 16.74
N LYS A 362 -61.51 -30.60 15.63
CA LYS A 362 -60.88 -31.01 14.35
C LYS A 362 -59.93 -29.96 13.79
N GLU A 363 -60.27 -28.67 13.91
CA GLU A 363 -59.40 -27.57 13.50
C GLU A 363 -58.12 -27.50 14.36
N LEU A 364 -58.22 -27.75 15.66
CA LEU A 364 -57.08 -27.80 16.58
C LEU A 364 -56.20 -29.04 16.34
N ASN A 365 -56.80 -30.20 16.08
CA ASN A 365 -56.04 -31.42 15.75
C ASN A 365 -55.27 -31.25 14.43
N PHE A 366 -55.87 -30.68 13.39
CA PHE A 366 -55.16 -30.36 12.14
C PHE A 366 -54.02 -29.36 12.36
N LYS A 367 -54.20 -28.37 13.25
CA LYS A 367 -53.12 -27.45 13.64
C LYS A 367 -52.00 -28.18 14.38
N LEU A 368 -52.31 -29.09 15.30
CA LEU A 368 -51.32 -29.91 16.00
C LEU A 368 -50.52 -30.78 15.02
N GLU A 369 -51.19 -31.50 14.13
CA GLU A 369 -50.56 -32.28 13.05
C GLU A 369 -49.63 -31.40 12.19
N SER A 370 -50.04 -30.17 11.85
CA SER A 370 -49.20 -29.23 11.11
C SER A 370 -47.98 -28.72 11.89
N VAL A 371 -48.11 -28.56 13.22
CA VAL A 371 -47.00 -28.15 14.10
C VAL A 371 -46.00 -29.27 14.28
N ASP A 372 -46.44 -30.52 14.42
CA ASP A 372 -45.55 -31.67 14.49
C ASP A 372 -44.90 -31.97 13.14
N ALA A 373 -45.59 -31.75 12.02
CA ALA A 373 -44.95 -31.80 10.69
C ALA A 373 -43.86 -30.73 10.52
N VAL A 374 -44.07 -29.50 11.03
CA VAL A 374 -43.05 -28.45 11.06
C VAL A 374 -41.89 -28.79 12.00
N ARG A 375 -42.16 -29.36 13.18
CA ARG A 375 -41.13 -29.82 14.11
C ARG A 375 -40.23 -30.88 13.48
N ASN A 376 -40.81 -31.93 12.91
CA ASN A 376 -40.05 -32.98 12.21
C ASN A 376 -39.20 -32.42 11.04
N ALA A 377 -39.64 -31.34 10.40
CA ALA A 377 -38.85 -30.66 9.36
C ALA A 377 -37.68 -29.85 9.94
N ILE A 378 -37.87 -29.19 11.10
CA ILE A 378 -36.82 -28.48 11.84
C ILE A 378 -35.77 -29.48 12.35
N ASP A 379 -36.19 -30.53 13.07
CA ASP A 379 -35.30 -31.54 13.64
C ASP A 379 -34.42 -32.21 12.55
N ASN A 380 -35.00 -32.46 11.37
CA ASN A 380 -34.27 -32.94 10.19
C ASN A 380 -33.25 -31.89 9.69
N SER A 381 -33.65 -30.61 9.57
CA SER A 381 -32.72 -29.55 9.16
C SER A 381 -31.58 -29.32 10.16
N ASP A 382 -31.83 -29.44 11.47
CA ASP A 382 -30.81 -29.33 12.51
C ASP A 382 -29.83 -30.51 12.43
N SER A 383 -30.32 -31.75 12.25
CA SER A 383 -29.44 -32.92 12.03
C SER A 383 -28.57 -32.79 10.77
N ARG A 384 -29.07 -32.09 9.74
CA ARG A 384 -28.30 -31.79 8.52
C ARG A 384 -27.29 -30.65 8.73
N ILE A 385 -27.55 -29.72 9.65
CA ILE A 385 -26.58 -28.70 10.07
C ILE A 385 -25.44 -29.38 10.84
N GLU A 386 -25.72 -30.24 11.81
CA GLU A 386 -24.69 -31.00 12.54
C GLU A 386 -23.79 -31.83 11.60
N GLU A 387 -24.38 -32.49 10.59
CA GLU A 387 -23.62 -33.24 9.58
C GLU A 387 -22.68 -32.33 8.76
N LEU A 388 -23.15 -31.14 8.39
CA LEU A 388 -22.37 -30.16 7.62
C LEU A 388 -21.29 -29.48 8.46
N GLU A 389 -21.55 -29.21 9.75
CA GLU A 389 -20.54 -28.69 10.67
C GLU A 389 -19.43 -29.71 10.92
N LEU A 390 -19.77 -31.00 11.05
CA LEU A 390 -18.78 -32.07 11.19
C LEU A 390 -17.96 -32.28 9.90
N GLN A 391 -18.58 -32.13 8.72
CA GLN A 391 -17.85 -32.10 7.44
C GLN A 391 -16.93 -30.88 7.32
N LEU A 392 -17.38 -29.69 7.74
CA LEU A 392 -16.56 -28.48 7.77
C LEU A 392 -15.35 -28.65 8.70
N GLN A 393 -15.56 -29.16 9.91
CA GLN A 393 -14.50 -29.43 10.88
C GLN A 393 -13.47 -30.42 10.32
N LYS A 394 -13.92 -31.49 9.66
CA LYS A 394 -13.05 -32.43 8.96
C LYS A 394 -12.22 -31.73 7.87
N CYS A 395 -12.84 -30.93 7.01
CA CYS A 395 -12.13 -30.19 5.96
C CYS A 395 -11.10 -29.19 6.53
N VAL A 396 -11.35 -28.58 7.69
CA VAL A 396 -10.38 -27.71 8.38
C VAL A 396 -9.20 -28.52 8.90
N ILE A 397 -9.42 -29.70 9.49
CA ILE A 397 -8.35 -30.60 9.94
C ILE A 397 -7.51 -31.07 8.76
N GLU A 398 -8.14 -31.45 7.64
CA GLU A 398 -7.45 -31.87 6.41
C GLU A 398 -6.64 -30.71 5.80
N LYS A 399 -7.20 -29.49 5.71
CA LYS A 399 -6.48 -28.28 5.26
C LYS A 399 -5.22 -28.05 6.10
N ASN A 400 -5.35 -28.05 7.42
CA ASN A 400 -4.23 -27.79 8.33
C ASN A 400 -3.16 -28.89 8.22
N GLY A 401 -3.54 -30.13 7.96
CA GLY A 401 -2.60 -31.22 7.66
C GLY A 401 -1.83 -31.00 6.35
N PHE A 402 -2.50 -30.58 5.28
CA PHE A 402 -1.82 -30.23 4.02
C PHE A 402 -0.90 -29.00 4.16
N GLU A 403 -1.30 -28.01 4.95
CA GLU A 403 -0.54 -26.79 5.24
C GLU A 403 0.76 -27.09 5.99
N ILE A 404 0.70 -27.94 7.03
CA ILE A 404 1.89 -28.44 7.75
C ILE A 404 2.83 -29.21 6.81
N ASN A 405 2.29 -30.14 6.01
CA ASN A 405 3.10 -30.92 5.06
C ASN A 405 3.76 -30.03 3.98
N MET A 406 3.10 -28.95 3.57
CA MET A 406 3.65 -27.98 2.62
C MET A 406 4.75 -27.12 3.28
N GLU A 407 4.54 -26.67 4.52
CA GLU A 407 5.56 -25.93 5.26
C GLU A 407 6.81 -26.79 5.52
N GLU A 408 6.63 -28.05 5.92
CA GLU A 408 7.74 -29.00 6.08
C GLU A 408 8.52 -29.15 4.76
N ALA A 409 7.83 -29.36 3.64
CA ALA A 409 8.47 -29.47 2.33
C ALA A 409 9.27 -28.22 1.90
N VAL A 410 8.77 -27.02 2.20
CA VAL A 410 9.44 -25.74 1.92
C VAL A 410 10.64 -25.50 2.84
N GLN A 411 10.52 -25.82 4.13
CA GLN A 411 11.68 -25.80 5.04
C GLN A 411 12.75 -26.79 4.58
N ASP A 412 12.35 -27.96 4.08
CA ASP A 412 13.27 -29.00 3.66
C ASP A 412 13.88 -28.79 2.27
N SER A 413 13.28 -27.98 1.38
CA SER A 413 13.99 -27.47 0.19
C SER A 413 15.01 -26.41 0.60
N GLY A 414 14.61 -25.41 1.38
CA GLY A 414 15.53 -24.34 1.85
C GLY A 414 16.75 -24.89 2.60
N ARG A 415 16.58 -25.93 3.44
CA ARG A 415 17.71 -26.66 4.06
C ARG A 415 18.65 -27.30 3.04
N LYS A 416 18.13 -27.90 1.97
CA LYS A 416 18.92 -28.55 0.92
C LYS A 416 19.70 -27.51 0.09
N ASP A 417 19.07 -26.38 -0.21
CA ASP A 417 19.68 -25.29 -0.98
C ASP A 417 20.82 -24.63 -0.17
N ILE A 418 20.59 -24.31 1.12
CA ILE A 418 21.62 -23.83 2.05
C ILE A 418 22.79 -24.84 2.17
N ILE A 419 22.50 -26.14 2.24
CA ILE A 419 23.54 -27.20 2.28
C ILE A 419 24.31 -27.30 0.94
N ALA A 420 23.68 -26.98 -0.19
CA ALA A 420 24.34 -26.91 -1.49
C ALA A 420 25.26 -25.69 -1.58
N GLU A 421 24.80 -24.51 -1.15
CA GLU A 421 25.59 -23.28 -1.10
C GLU A 421 26.82 -23.43 -0.19
N PHE A 422 26.66 -23.94 1.04
CA PHE A 422 27.79 -24.23 1.93
C PHE A 422 28.78 -25.24 1.32
N ARG A 423 28.30 -26.21 0.53
CA ARG A 423 29.18 -27.15 -0.19
C ARG A 423 29.95 -26.47 -1.31
N VAL A 424 29.34 -25.54 -2.04
CA VAL A 424 30.02 -24.73 -3.07
C VAL A 424 31.06 -23.82 -2.42
N MET A 425 30.71 -23.09 -1.35
CA MET A 425 31.62 -22.21 -0.60
C MET A 425 32.80 -22.98 0.02
N ALA A 426 32.56 -24.16 0.59
CA ALA A 426 33.65 -25.01 1.08
C ALA A 426 34.58 -25.50 -0.05
N SER A 427 34.02 -25.73 -1.24
CA SER A 427 34.79 -26.18 -2.42
C SER A 427 35.63 -25.05 -3.05
N SER A 428 35.10 -23.82 -3.11
CA SER A 428 35.88 -22.65 -3.56
C SER A 428 36.98 -22.31 -2.57
N LEU A 429 36.68 -22.24 -1.26
CA LEU A 429 37.66 -21.98 -0.21
C LEU A 429 38.79 -23.02 -0.20
N SER A 430 38.47 -24.31 -0.37
CA SER A 430 39.48 -25.37 -0.48
C SER A 430 40.37 -25.20 -1.72
N LYS A 431 39.81 -24.76 -2.86
CA LYS A 431 40.57 -24.48 -4.09
C LYS A 431 41.46 -23.25 -3.94
N GLU A 432 40.97 -22.19 -3.31
CA GLU A 432 41.73 -20.97 -3.03
C GLU A 432 42.89 -21.25 -2.05
N MET A 433 42.63 -22.00 -0.98
CA MET A 433 43.68 -22.41 -0.04
C MET A 433 44.78 -23.23 -0.74
N GLY A 434 44.41 -24.17 -1.61
CA GLY A 434 45.38 -24.89 -2.45
C GLY A 434 46.15 -23.98 -3.42
N MET A 435 45.50 -22.95 -4.00
CA MET A 435 46.19 -21.95 -4.81
C MET A 435 47.19 -21.14 -3.99
N VAL A 436 46.82 -20.67 -2.79
CA VAL A 436 47.70 -19.95 -1.86
C VAL A 436 48.88 -20.83 -1.42
N GLU A 437 48.67 -22.11 -1.12
CA GLU A 437 49.76 -23.06 -0.82
C GLU A 437 50.74 -23.20 -1.99
N THR A 438 50.25 -23.34 -3.23
CA THR A 438 51.14 -23.43 -4.41
C THR A 438 51.89 -22.12 -4.68
N GLN A 439 51.29 -20.96 -4.42
CA GLN A 439 51.98 -19.68 -4.50
C GLN A 439 53.06 -19.57 -3.40
N LEU A 440 52.72 -19.85 -2.15
CA LEU A 440 53.65 -19.84 -1.02
C LEU A 440 54.86 -20.76 -1.25
N LYS A 441 54.63 -21.93 -1.86
CA LYS A 441 55.70 -22.85 -2.27
C LYS A 441 56.61 -22.21 -3.33
N ARG A 442 56.07 -21.61 -4.39
CA ARG A 442 56.87 -20.90 -5.42
C ARG A 442 57.68 -19.75 -4.81
N TRP A 443 57.05 -18.89 -4.00
CA TRP A 443 57.74 -17.81 -3.30
C TRP A 443 58.90 -18.32 -2.45
N LYS A 444 58.70 -19.44 -1.73
CA LYS A 444 59.76 -20.10 -0.95
C LYS A 444 60.88 -20.62 -1.84
N GLU A 445 60.57 -21.27 -2.96
CA GLU A 445 61.56 -21.77 -3.93
C GLU A 445 62.38 -20.62 -4.53
N THR A 446 61.74 -19.55 -5.01
CA THR A 446 62.39 -18.33 -5.51
C THR A 446 63.25 -17.64 -4.44
N ALA A 447 62.83 -17.65 -3.17
CA ALA A 447 63.64 -17.12 -2.06
C ALA A 447 64.92 -17.93 -1.82
N HIS A 448 64.90 -19.26 -2.00
CA HIS A 448 66.10 -20.10 -1.88
C HIS A 448 67.04 -19.91 -3.09
N GLU A 449 66.49 -19.74 -4.30
CA GLU A 449 67.28 -19.47 -5.50
C GLU A 449 67.95 -18.09 -5.45
N THR A 450 67.22 -17.04 -5.07
CA THR A 450 67.79 -15.69 -4.92
C THR A 450 68.86 -15.60 -3.83
N LEU A 451 68.74 -16.36 -2.74
CA LEU A 451 69.82 -16.53 -1.75
C LEU A 451 71.04 -17.24 -2.37
N SER A 452 70.84 -18.35 -3.10
CA SER A 452 71.94 -19.04 -3.79
C SER A 452 72.68 -18.14 -4.81
N LEU A 453 71.94 -17.31 -5.54
CA LEU A 453 72.50 -16.32 -6.47
C LEU A 453 73.25 -15.19 -5.73
N ARG A 454 72.75 -14.75 -4.57
CA ARG A 454 73.42 -13.76 -3.71
C ARG A 454 74.77 -14.28 -3.19
N ASP A 455 74.83 -15.54 -2.78
CA ASP A 455 76.06 -16.16 -2.28
C ASP A 455 77.09 -16.35 -3.40
N LYS A 456 76.64 -16.79 -4.59
CA LYS A 456 77.48 -16.82 -5.81
C LYS A 456 78.01 -15.42 -6.16
N ALA A 457 77.18 -14.38 -6.10
CA ALA A 457 77.60 -13.01 -6.37
C ALA A 457 78.62 -12.48 -5.33
N GLN A 458 78.48 -12.84 -4.05
CA GLN A 458 79.48 -12.52 -3.02
C GLN A 458 80.80 -13.24 -3.26
N SER A 459 80.76 -14.52 -3.63
CA SER A 459 81.96 -15.31 -4.00
C SER A 459 82.69 -14.71 -5.21
N LEU A 460 81.95 -14.35 -6.26
CA LEU A 460 82.50 -13.67 -7.44
C LEU A 460 83.08 -12.29 -7.08
N LYS A 461 82.43 -11.51 -6.21
CA LYS A 461 82.94 -10.22 -5.73
C LYS A 461 84.25 -10.36 -4.93
N ALA A 462 84.40 -11.42 -4.14
CA ALA A 462 85.65 -11.74 -3.45
C ALA A 462 86.76 -12.17 -4.43
N SER A 463 86.44 -12.95 -5.47
CA SER A 463 87.38 -13.31 -6.54
C SER A 463 87.79 -12.10 -7.38
N LEU A 464 86.87 -11.16 -7.62
CA LEU A 464 87.17 -9.90 -8.30
C LEU A 464 88.15 -9.06 -7.47
N SER A 465 87.94 -8.92 -6.16
CA SER A 465 88.83 -8.10 -5.32
C SER A 465 90.23 -8.69 -5.18
N THR A 466 90.40 -10.01 -5.14
CA THR A 466 91.73 -10.63 -5.20
C THR A 466 92.41 -10.38 -6.55
N LYS A 467 91.69 -10.50 -7.67
CA LYS A 467 92.25 -10.16 -9.00
C LYS A 467 92.58 -8.68 -9.17
N THR A 468 91.79 -7.76 -8.61
CA THR A 468 92.15 -6.32 -8.58
C THR A 468 93.43 -6.07 -7.79
N ASN A 469 93.64 -6.78 -6.67
CA ASN A 469 94.86 -6.67 -5.87
C ASN A 469 96.09 -7.29 -6.58
N GLU A 470 95.92 -8.44 -7.25
CA GLU A 470 96.94 -9.03 -8.11
C GLU A 470 97.34 -8.07 -9.25
N GLN A 471 96.36 -7.50 -9.96
CA GLN A 471 96.58 -6.53 -11.03
C GLN A 471 97.35 -5.31 -10.52
N LYS A 472 96.99 -4.77 -9.35
CA LYS A 472 97.70 -3.64 -8.75
C LYS A 472 99.17 -3.99 -8.45
N SER A 473 99.43 -5.14 -7.83
CA SER A 473 100.81 -5.60 -7.57
C SER A 473 101.64 -5.81 -8.85
N LEU A 474 101.01 -6.19 -9.96
CA LEU A 474 101.67 -6.27 -11.26
C LEU A 474 101.95 -4.88 -11.86
N VAL A 475 101.01 -3.94 -11.74
CA VAL A 475 101.22 -2.53 -12.17
C VAL A 475 102.36 -1.88 -11.40
N ASP A 476 102.41 -2.08 -10.07
CA ASP A 476 103.47 -1.55 -9.21
C ASP A 476 104.85 -2.08 -9.66
N LYS A 477 104.98 -3.40 -9.90
CA LYS A 477 106.20 -4.03 -10.44
C LYS A 477 106.58 -3.55 -11.85
N CYS A 478 105.60 -3.32 -12.73
CA CYS A 478 105.87 -2.73 -14.03
C CYS A 478 106.38 -1.28 -13.89
N GLY A 479 105.91 -0.53 -12.88
CA GLY A 479 106.45 0.78 -12.51
C GLY A 479 107.92 0.73 -12.12
N GLU A 480 108.30 -0.22 -11.26
CA GLU A 480 109.69 -0.48 -10.86
C GLU A 480 110.58 -0.79 -12.07
N GLN A 481 110.15 -1.71 -12.94
CA GLN A 481 110.86 -2.07 -14.18
C GLN A 481 110.99 -0.89 -15.16
N VAL A 482 109.99 -0.01 -15.26
CA VAL A 482 110.06 1.20 -16.09
C VAL A 482 111.06 2.22 -15.53
N ILE A 483 111.27 2.27 -14.20
CA ILE A 483 112.31 3.10 -13.58
C ILE A 483 113.70 2.53 -13.87
N GLU A 484 113.88 1.20 -13.79
CA GLU A 484 115.13 0.51 -14.16
C GLU A 484 115.46 0.69 -15.65
N ILE A 485 114.48 0.55 -16.55
CA ILE A 485 114.67 0.81 -17.99
C ILE A 485 115.09 2.27 -18.25
N LYS A 486 114.60 3.25 -17.46
CA LYS A 486 115.02 4.65 -17.57
C LYS A 486 116.47 4.87 -17.13
N SER A 487 116.92 4.25 -16.03
CA SER A 487 118.32 4.39 -15.59
C SER A 487 119.30 3.70 -16.54
N LEU A 488 118.92 2.52 -17.08
CA LEU A 488 119.70 1.83 -18.12
C LEU A 488 119.80 2.65 -19.43
N LYS A 489 118.73 3.34 -19.84
CA LYS A 489 118.78 4.26 -21.00
C LYS A 489 119.74 5.44 -20.76
N ALA A 490 119.70 6.08 -19.60
CA ALA A 490 120.62 7.17 -19.26
C ALA A 490 122.10 6.72 -19.25
N LEU A 491 122.38 5.47 -18.85
CA LEU A 491 123.71 4.89 -18.93
C LEU A 491 124.17 4.68 -20.39
N ILE A 492 123.26 4.24 -21.28
CA ILE A 492 123.53 4.08 -22.72
C ILE A 492 123.81 5.45 -23.37
N GLU A 493 123.04 6.50 -23.06
CA GLU A 493 123.26 7.85 -23.58
C GLU A 493 124.65 8.39 -23.18
N LYS A 494 125.09 8.16 -21.93
CA LYS A 494 126.45 8.53 -21.49
C LYS A 494 127.53 7.83 -22.31
N LEU A 495 127.41 6.51 -22.54
CA LEU A 495 128.35 5.73 -23.35
C LEU A 495 128.34 6.16 -24.83
N GLN A 496 127.20 6.57 -25.36
CA GLN A 496 127.11 7.15 -26.71
C GLN A 496 127.82 8.51 -26.81
N LYS A 497 127.78 9.33 -25.77
CA LYS A 497 128.53 10.59 -25.72
C LYS A 497 130.03 10.35 -25.68
N GLU A 498 130.51 9.43 -24.84
CA GLU A 498 131.93 9.04 -24.78
C GLU A 498 132.43 8.50 -26.13
N LYS A 499 131.58 7.76 -26.88
CA LYS A 499 131.86 7.36 -28.26
C LYS A 499 131.99 8.56 -29.22
N LEU A 500 131.14 9.58 -29.11
CA LEU A 500 131.19 10.76 -29.98
C LEU A 500 132.44 11.61 -29.70
N GLU A 501 132.86 11.73 -28.44
CA GLU A 501 134.09 12.41 -28.06
C GLU A 501 135.32 11.70 -28.66
N LEU A 502 135.34 10.36 -28.73
CA LEU A 502 136.35 9.58 -29.46
C LEU A 502 136.28 9.74 -30.99
N GLN A 503 135.10 9.95 -31.57
CA GLN A 503 134.95 10.23 -33.01
C GLN A 503 135.57 11.59 -33.37
N ILE A 504 135.40 12.62 -32.54
CA ILE A 504 136.00 13.95 -32.76
C ILE A 504 137.54 13.87 -32.79
N PHE A 505 138.16 13.00 -31.99
CA PHE A 505 139.59 12.74 -32.08
C PHE A 505 140.01 12.07 -33.39
N LEU A 506 139.19 11.20 -33.98
CA LEU A 506 139.46 10.61 -35.30
C LEU A 506 139.31 11.65 -36.42
N ASP A 507 138.26 12.46 -36.36
CA ASP A 507 137.98 13.49 -37.38
C ASP A 507 139.09 14.55 -37.42
N MET A 508 139.71 14.87 -36.27
CA MET A 508 140.87 15.77 -36.18
C MET A 508 142.12 15.23 -36.91
N TYR A 509 142.27 13.91 -37.07
CA TYR A 509 143.34 13.30 -37.87
C TYR A 509 143.00 13.19 -39.38
N ALA A 510 141.75 13.42 -39.78
CA ALA A 510 141.31 13.25 -41.16
C ALA A 510 141.50 14.49 -42.05
N GLN A 511 141.91 15.63 -41.49
CA GLN A 511 141.79 16.94 -42.13
C GLN A 511 142.99 17.33 -43.02
N GLU A 512 143.53 16.38 -43.80
CA GLU A 512 144.58 16.61 -44.81
C GLU A 512 144.17 16.09 -46.21
N SER A 513 143.06 16.60 -46.75
CA SER A 513 142.74 16.52 -48.19
C SER A 513 141.66 17.56 -48.58
N TYR A 514 141.58 17.89 -49.87
CA TYR A 514 140.82 19.04 -50.40
C TYR A 514 139.52 18.66 -51.13
N GLU A 515 138.66 19.68 -51.29
CA GLU A 515 137.65 19.83 -52.36
C GLU A 515 136.47 18.84 -52.48
N ASN A 516 135.31 19.26 -51.93
CA ASN A 516 134.01 19.11 -52.60
C ASN A 516 132.96 20.06 -51.99
N ARG A 517 132.80 21.28 -52.51
CA ARG A 517 131.88 22.29 -51.93
C ARG A 517 130.49 22.29 -52.56
N ASP A 518 130.40 22.08 -53.87
CA ASP A 518 129.22 22.49 -54.65
C ASP A 518 128.10 21.42 -54.73
N LEU A 519 128.32 20.22 -54.17
CA LEU A 519 127.29 19.18 -54.07
C LEU A 519 126.39 19.33 -52.81
N MET A 520 126.79 20.17 -51.84
CA MET A 520 126.13 20.23 -50.53
C MET A 520 124.85 21.09 -50.55
N GLU A 521 124.90 22.29 -51.14
CA GLU A 521 123.76 23.21 -51.20
C GLU A 521 122.56 22.62 -51.96
N VAL A 522 122.81 21.89 -53.05
CA VAL A 522 121.77 21.23 -53.86
C VAL A 522 121.01 20.18 -53.06
N LYS A 523 121.72 19.34 -52.30
CA LYS A 523 121.09 18.36 -51.40
C LYS A 523 120.38 19.03 -50.22
N GLU A 524 120.72 20.27 -49.88
CA GLU A 524 120.07 21.00 -48.80
C GLU A 524 118.79 21.73 -49.25
N SER A 525 118.73 22.21 -50.50
CA SER A 525 117.47 22.70 -51.08
C SER A 525 116.46 21.57 -51.32
N GLU A 526 116.93 20.40 -51.78
CA GLU A 526 116.13 19.18 -51.90
C GLU A 526 115.51 18.76 -50.55
N ARG A 527 116.31 18.71 -49.47
CA ARG A 527 115.81 18.37 -48.12
C ARG A 527 114.80 19.40 -47.59
N ARG A 528 114.93 20.69 -47.92
CA ARG A 528 113.93 21.71 -47.58
C ARG A 528 112.62 21.53 -48.34
N ALA A 529 112.66 21.14 -49.62
CA ALA A 529 111.45 20.84 -50.39
C ALA A 529 110.73 19.58 -49.87
N TYR A 530 111.48 18.51 -49.54
CA TYR A 530 110.92 17.31 -48.90
C TYR A 530 110.26 17.62 -47.55
N SER A 531 110.90 18.42 -46.70
CA SER A 531 110.34 18.80 -45.40
C SER A 531 109.02 19.59 -45.52
N GLN A 532 108.91 20.49 -46.51
CA GLN A 532 107.63 21.17 -46.79
C GLN A 532 106.55 20.22 -47.31
N ALA A 533 106.90 19.30 -48.21
CA ALA A 533 105.95 18.30 -48.71
C ALA A 533 105.45 17.36 -47.59
N GLU A 534 106.33 16.98 -46.66
CA GLU A 534 105.99 16.17 -45.49
C GLU A 534 105.09 16.93 -44.48
N MET A 535 105.35 18.23 -44.26
CA MET A 535 104.44 19.09 -43.48
C MET A 535 103.04 19.16 -44.10
N PHE A 536 102.92 19.43 -45.40
CA PHE A 536 101.62 19.49 -46.07
C PHE A 536 100.89 18.14 -46.08
N LYS A 537 101.63 17.03 -46.22
CA LYS A 537 101.07 15.69 -46.09
C LYS A 537 100.51 15.45 -44.69
N ASN A 538 101.28 15.74 -43.64
CA ASN A 538 100.85 15.51 -42.26
C ASN A 538 99.59 16.32 -41.91
N ALA A 539 99.49 17.58 -42.36
CA ALA A 539 98.28 18.39 -42.18
C ALA A 539 97.05 17.85 -42.95
N LEU A 540 97.27 17.25 -44.13
CA LEU A 540 96.21 16.56 -44.89
C LEU A 540 95.76 15.26 -44.22
N ASP A 541 96.71 14.46 -43.74
CA ASP A 541 96.44 13.22 -43.02
C ASP A 541 95.66 13.53 -41.72
N GLU A 542 96.05 14.57 -40.97
CA GLU A 542 95.40 15.03 -39.74
C GLU A 542 93.96 15.53 -39.98
N HIS A 543 93.74 16.42 -40.96
CA HIS A 543 92.38 16.86 -41.34
C HIS A 543 91.52 15.70 -41.87
N SER A 544 92.11 14.70 -42.54
CA SER A 544 91.38 13.48 -42.95
C SER A 544 90.94 12.63 -41.76
N LEU A 545 91.69 12.69 -40.66
CA LEU A 545 91.44 11.95 -39.43
C LEU A 545 90.37 12.66 -38.59
N GLU A 546 90.41 14.00 -38.47
CA GLU A 546 89.31 14.80 -37.91
C GLU A 546 88.00 14.55 -38.66
N LEU A 547 88.02 14.56 -40.00
CA LEU A 547 86.81 14.34 -40.80
C LEU A 547 86.22 12.94 -40.57
N ARG A 548 87.07 11.91 -40.45
CA ARG A 548 86.65 10.54 -40.07
C ARG A 548 86.09 10.47 -38.65
N GLN A 549 86.69 11.15 -37.67
CA GLN A 549 86.17 11.18 -36.30
C GLN A 549 84.81 11.87 -36.24
N ARG A 550 84.63 12.99 -36.95
CA ARG A 550 83.32 13.67 -37.05
C ARG A 550 82.25 12.79 -37.71
N LEU A 551 82.59 12.12 -38.81
CA LEU A 551 81.66 11.19 -39.46
C LEU A 551 81.27 10.03 -38.54
N SER A 552 82.26 9.39 -37.90
CA SER A 552 82.02 8.29 -36.95
C SER A 552 81.20 8.72 -35.73
N ALA A 553 81.33 9.96 -35.26
CA ALA A 553 80.50 10.51 -34.21
C ALA A 553 79.04 10.69 -34.69
N THR A 554 78.84 11.28 -35.86
CA THR A 554 77.48 11.43 -36.44
C THR A 554 76.82 10.10 -36.80
N GLU A 555 77.58 9.08 -37.22
CA GLU A 555 77.04 7.73 -37.42
C GLU A 555 76.62 7.10 -36.09
N ALA A 556 77.41 7.27 -35.03
CA ALA A 556 77.04 6.81 -33.69
C ALA A 556 75.76 7.49 -33.17
N GLU A 557 75.67 8.81 -33.28
CA GLU A 557 74.46 9.59 -32.95
C GLU A 557 73.23 9.10 -33.73
N ILE A 558 73.36 8.87 -35.05
CA ILE A 558 72.27 8.32 -35.88
C ILE A 558 71.85 6.93 -35.38
N THR A 559 72.78 6.03 -35.07
CA THR A 559 72.43 4.72 -34.51
C THR A 559 71.75 4.79 -33.14
N GLU A 560 72.14 5.77 -32.30
CA GLU A 560 71.48 6.00 -31.01
C GLU A 560 70.06 6.54 -31.17
N PHE A 561 69.83 7.46 -32.12
CA PHE A 561 68.48 7.95 -32.44
C PHE A 561 67.59 6.87 -33.05
N SER A 562 68.10 6.02 -33.95
CA SER A 562 67.36 4.87 -34.48
C SER A 562 66.96 3.90 -33.36
N ALA A 563 67.89 3.52 -32.47
CA ALA A 563 67.60 2.62 -31.36
C ALA A 563 66.57 3.19 -30.36
N LYS A 564 66.50 4.53 -30.22
CA LYS A 564 65.46 5.22 -29.44
C LYS A 564 64.10 5.25 -30.14
N LEU A 565 64.08 5.39 -31.47
CA LEU A 565 62.85 5.28 -32.27
C LEU A 565 62.29 3.85 -32.19
N ASP A 566 63.13 2.84 -32.43
CA ASP A 566 62.79 1.41 -32.30
C ASP A 566 62.31 1.03 -30.89
N ALA A 567 62.68 1.80 -29.87
CA ALA A 567 62.12 1.68 -28.52
C ALA A 567 60.74 2.34 -28.42
N SER A 568 60.63 3.61 -28.79
CA SER A 568 59.37 4.35 -28.74
C SER A 568 58.25 3.70 -29.58
N GLU A 569 58.55 3.05 -30.71
CA GLU A 569 57.55 2.34 -31.51
C GLU A 569 57.05 1.07 -30.82
N ARG A 570 57.91 0.35 -30.10
CA ARG A 570 57.51 -0.81 -29.28
C ARG A 570 56.67 -0.39 -28.08
N ASP A 571 57.08 0.68 -27.38
CA ASP A 571 56.33 1.23 -26.25
C ASP A 571 54.93 1.70 -26.70
N VAL A 572 54.82 2.30 -27.88
CA VAL A 572 53.52 2.66 -28.50
C VAL A 572 52.69 1.43 -28.88
N MET A 573 53.29 0.35 -29.39
CA MET A 573 52.58 -0.90 -29.63
C MET A 573 52.03 -1.52 -28.33
N GLU A 574 52.84 -1.60 -27.28
CA GLU A 574 52.45 -2.18 -25.99
C GLU A 574 51.33 -1.37 -25.31
N LEU A 575 51.42 -0.03 -25.37
CA LEU A 575 50.34 0.86 -24.93
C LEU A 575 49.05 0.70 -25.77
N THR A 576 49.16 0.51 -27.08
CA THR A 576 48.01 0.30 -27.97
C THR A 576 47.32 -1.04 -27.68
N GLU A 577 48.08 -2.11 -27.42
CA GLU A 577 47.52 -3.39 -27.00
C GLU A 577 46.87 -3.31 -25.61
N ALA A 578 47.50 -2.60 -24.66
CA ALA A 578 46.93 -2.37 -23.32
C ALA A 578 45.59 -1.61 -23.37
N ILE A 579 45.49 -0.58 -24.22
CA ILE A 579 44.22 0.13 -24.48
C ILE A 579 43.19 -0.84 -25.09
N GLY A 580 43.56 -1.58 -26.15
CA GLY A 580 42.66 -2.55 -26.79
C GLY A 580 42.29 -3.78 -25.94
N ILE A 581 42.92 -3.98 -24.77
CA ILE A 581 42.48 -4.90 -23.73
C ILE A 581 41.45 -4.22 -22.82
N LYS A 582 41.70 -2.96 -22.41
CA LYS A 582 40.77 -2.18 -21.58
C LYS A 582 39.46 -1.81 -22.27
N ASP A 583 39.47 -1.58 -23.59
CA ASP A 583 38.24 -1.37 -24.36
C ASP A 583 37.33 -2.61 -24.28
N LYS A 584 37.89 -3.82 -24.43
CA LYS A 584 37.14 -5.08 -24.29
C LYS A 584 36.65 -5.35 -22.87
N GLU A 585 37.40 -4.92 -21.87
CA GLU A 585 37.00 -4.96 -20.46
C GLU A 585 35.80 -4.03 -20.21
N ALA A 586 35.80 -2.84 -20.82
CA ALA A 586 34.67 -1.92 -20.78
C ALA A 586 33.44 -2.45 -21.56
N GLU A 587 33.62 -3.03 -22.75
CA GLU A 587 32.54 -3.70 -23.50
C GLU A 587 31.90 -4.85 -22.70
N ALA A 588 32.69 -5.63 -21.96
CA ALA A 588 32.20 -6.66 -21.06
C ALA A 588 31.40 -6.07 -19.88
N TYR A 589 31.89 -5.00 -19.24
CA TYR A 589 31.14 -4.31 -18.18
C TYR A 589 29.84 -3.68 -18.68
N ILE A 590 29.81 -3.10 -19.89
CA ILE A 590 28.57 -2.60 -20.50
C ILE A 590 27.57 -3.74 -20.70
N SER A 591 28.02 -4.88 -21.23
CA SER A 591 27.19 -6.08 -21.42
C SER A 591 26.62 -6.63 -20.09
N GLU A 592 27.40 -6.57 -19.01
CA GLU A 592 26.96 -6.95 -17.66
C GLU A 592 25.94 -5.96 -17.10
N ILE A 593 26.16 -4.65 -17.28
CA ILE A 593 25.23 -3.59 -16.87
C ILE A 593 23.90 -3.70 -17.62
N GLU A 594 23.92 -3.95 -18.93
CA GLU A 594 22.70 -4.19 -19.74
C GLU A 594 21.94 -5.43 -19.26
N THR A 595 22.65 -6.52 -18.95
CA THR A 595 22.05 -7.77 -18.42
C THR A 595 21.41 -7.55 -17.04
N ILE A 596 22.08 -6.81 -16.15
CA ILE A 596 21.53 -6.44 -14.82
C ILE A 596 20.33 -5.48 -14.97
N GLY A 597 20.39 -4.56 -15.93
CA GLY A 597 19.30 -3.64 -16.25
C GLY A 597 18.02 -4.38 -16.65
N GLN A 598 18.11 -5.32 -17.59
CA GLN A 598 16.94 -6.12 -18.01
C GLN A 598 16.37 -6.94 -16.85
N ALA A 599 17.23 -7.57 -16.02
CA ALA A 599 16.77 -8.31 -14.84
C ALA A 599 16.04 -7.41 -13.82
N TYR A 600 16.44 -6.13 -13.72
CA TYR A 600 15.75 -5.15 -12.87
C TYR A 600 14.41 -4.70 -13.46
N GLU A 601 14.32 -4.47 -14.77
CA GLU A 601 13.05 -4.17 -15.46
C GLU A 601 12.04 -5.32 -15.34
N ASP A 602 12.50 -6.56 -15.49
CA ASP A 602 11.66 -7.77 -15.34
C ASP A 602 11.13 -7.89 -13.90
N MET A 603 12.00 -7.67 -12.89
CA MET A 603 11.63 -7.65 -11.47
C MET A 603 10.68 -6.48 -11.13
N GLN A 604 10.88 -5.30 -11.72
CA GLN A 604 10.01 -4.14 -11.55
C GLN A 604 8.63 -4.42 -12.15
N THR A 605 8.57 -5.05 -13.32
CA THR A 605 7.33 -5.51 -13.97
C THR A 605 6.59 -6.53 -13.10
N GLN A 606 7.31 -7.50 -12.53
CA GLN A 606 6.73 -8.50 -11.60
C GLN A 606 6.16 -7.83 -10.34
N ASN A 607 6.86 -6.84 -9.77
CA ASN A 607 6.38 -6.08 -8.62
C ASN A 607 5.13 -5.24 -8.93
N GLN A 608 5.04 -4.61 -10.11
CA GLN A 608 3.81 -3.92 -10.53
C GLN A 608 2.62 -4.88 -10.63
N HIS A 609 2.81 -6.07 -11.22
CA HIS A 609 1.77 -7.10 -11.31
C HIS A 609 1.33 -7.61 -9.92
N LEU A 610 2.26 -7.84 -9.00
CA LEU A 610 1.95 -8.22 -7.61
C LEU A 610 1.18 -7.11 -6.88
N LEU A 611 1.57 -5.84 -7.04
CA LEU A 611 0.86 -4.69 -6.45
C LEU A 611 -0.56 -4.56 -7.01
N GLN A 612 -0.75 -4.80 -8.30
CA GLN A 612 -2.09 -4.85 -8.92
C GLN A 612 -2.93 -5.99 -8.33
N GLN A 613 -2.39 -7.21 -8.20
CA GLN A 613 -3.11 -8.33 -7.59
C GLN A 613 -3.52 -8.06 -6.13
N VAL A 614 -2.65 -7.44 -5.33
CA VAL A 614 -3.00 -7.02 -3.95
C VAL A 614 -4.13 -5.99 -3.96
N THR A 615 -4.06 -5.01 -4.87
CA THR A 615 -5.11 -3.98 -5.04
C THR A 615 -6.45 -4.61 -5.43
N GLU A 616 -6.48 -5.49 -6.43
CA GLU A 616 -7.69 -6.19 -6.89
C GLU A 616 -8.30 -7.09 -5.79
N ARG A 617 -7.46 -7.77 -5.01
CA ARG A 617 -7.87 -8.56 -3.84
C ARG A 617 -8.51 -7.69 -2.76
N ASP A 618 -7.92 -6.52 -2.48
CA ASP A 618 -8.43 -5.64 -1.43
C ASP A 618 -9.70 -4.92 -1.87
N ASP A 619 -9.84 -4.63 -3.16
CA ASP A 619 -11.07 -4.16 -3.80
C ASP A 619 -12.20 -5.22 -3.71
N TYR A 620 -11.87 -6.51 -3.84
CA TYR A 620 -12.79 -7.62 -3.59
C TYR A 620 -13.18 -7.73 -2.10
N ASN A 621 -12.21 -7.62 -1.19
CA ASN A 621 -12.44 -7.62 0.25
C ASN A 621 -13.38 -6.46 0.68
N ILE A 622 -13.18 -5.26 0.13
CA ILE A 622 -14.05 -4.09 0.37
C ILE A 622 -15.50 -4.37 -0.10
N LYS A 623 -15.68 -4.99 -1.27
CA LYS A 623 -17.00 -5.38 -1.78
C LYS A 623 -17.67 -6.40 -0.86
N LEU A 624 -16.95 -7.45 -0.45
CA LEU A 624 -17.46 -8.51 0.43
C LEU A 624 -17.79 -8.00 1.85
N VAL A 625 -16.99 -7.08 2.40
CA VAL A 625 -17.30 -6.41 3.67
C VAL A 625 -18.53 -5.50 3.53
N SER A 626 -18.64 -4.73 2.42
CA SER A 626 -19.82 -3.90 2.15
C SER A 626 -21.11 -4.74 2.07
N GLU A 627 -21.07 -5.88 1.41
CA GLU A 627 -22.19 -6.82 1.30
C GLU A 627 -22.52 -7.50 2.63
N SER A 628 -21.50 -7.89 3.42
CA SER A 628 -21.71 -8.40 4.79
C SER A 628 -22.38 -7.36 5.69
N VAL A 629 -21.99 -6.08 5.61
CA VAL A 629 -22.62 -4.98 6.36
C VAL A 629 -24.07 -4.75 5.92
N LYS A 630 -24.35 -4.70 4.61
CA LYS A 630 -25.72 -4.59 4.07
C LYS A 630 -26.60 -5.75 4.53
N THR A 631 -26.07 -6.98 4.49
CA THR A 631 -26.78 -8.19 4.92
C THR A 631 -27.10 -8.14 6.43
N LYS A 632 -26.14 -7.73 7.27
CA LYS A 632 -26.36 -7.52 8.71
C LYS A 632 -27.38 -6.42 9.01
N GLN A 633 -27.38 -5.34 8.24
CA GLN A 633 -28.41 -4.29 8.34
C GLN A 633 -29.80 -4.83 8.00
N ALA A 634 -29.95 -5.53 6.86
CA ALA A 634 -31.21 -6.17 6.47
C ALA A 634 -31.70 -7.18 7.52
N GLN A 635 -30.81 -8.02 8.06
CA GLN A 635 -31.12 -8.96 9.14
C GLN A 635 -31.60 -8.24 10.41
N SER A 636 -30.98 -7.10 10.76
CA SER A 636 -31.37 -6.28 11.90
C SER A 636 -32.77 -5.67 11.73
N TYR A 637 -33.09 -5.16 10.53
CA TYR A 637 -34.45 -4.68 10.21
C TYR A 637 -35.48 -5.81 10.36
N VAL A 638 -35.25 -6.98 9.74
CA VAL A 638 -36.16 -8.15 9.86
C VAL A 638 -36.31 -8.63 11.30
N LEU A 639 -35.25 -8.56 12.12
CA LEU A 639 -35.33 -8.84 13.56
C LEU A 639 -36.20 -7.81 14.30
N SER A 640 -36.07 -6.52 13.97
CA SER A 640 -36.89 -5.47 14.59
C SER A 640 -38.37 -5.59 14.21
N ASP A 641 -38.68 -5.92 12.95
CA ASP A 641 -40.04 -6.18 12.47
C ASP A 641 -40.62 -7.43 13.13
N LYS A 642 -39.85 -8.52 13.25
CA LYS A 642 -40.25 -9.73 14.00
C LYS A 642 -40.59 -9.41 15.46
N GLN A 643 -39.81 -8.55 16.13
CA GLN A 643 -40.10 -8.11 17.50
C GLN A 643 -41.34 -7.21 17.58
N ALA A 644 -41.55 -6.31 16.60
CA ALA A 644 -42.73 -5.47 16.54
C ALA A 644 -44.01 -6.31 16.33
N LEU A 645 -43.96 -7.28 15.40
CA LEU A 645 -45.08 -8.18 15.11
C LEU A 645 -45.37 -9.11 16.31
N ALA A 646 -44.35 -9.59 17.01
CA ALA A 646 -44.53 -10.37 18.25
C ALA A 646 -45.22 -9.56 19.35
N LYS A 647 -44.88 -8.26 19.53
CA LYS A 647 -45.56 -7.36 20.47
C LYS A 647 -47.03 -7.13 20.08
N GLN A 648 -47.31 -6.95 18.79
CA GLN A 648 -48.70 -6.84 18.30
C GLN A 648 -49.50 -8.13 18.57
N LEU A 649 -48.91 -9.30 18.33
CA LEU A 649 -49.53 -10.60 18.59
C LEU A 649 -49.82 -10.78 20.09
N GLN A 650 -48.87 -10.41 20.97
CA GLN A 650 -49.07 -10.42 22.42
C GLN A 650 -50.20 -9.46 22.88
N GLN A 651 -50.30 -8.27 22.26
CA GLN A 651 -51.38 -7.33 22.53
C GLN A 651 -52.75 -7.86 22.05
N VAL A 652 -52.81 -8.50 20.90
CA VAL A 652 -54.02 -9.19 20.42
C VAL A 652 -54.40 -10.33 21.39
N ASN A 653 -53.44 -11.13 21.83
CA ASN A 653 -53.71 -12.26 22.73
C ASN A 653 -54.25 -11.81 24.10
N THR A 654 -53.66 -10.77 24.71
CA THR A 654 -54.20 -10.23 25.98
C THR A 654 -55.60 -9.60 25.81
N SER A 655 -55.90 -9.02 24.64
CA SER A 655 -57.27 -8.57 24.31
C SER A 655 -58.26 -9.73 24.13
N LEU A 656 -57.81 -10.87 23.57
CA LEU A 656 -58.58 -12.09 23.42
C LEU A 656 -58.86 -12.74 24.79
N GLU A 657 -57.87 -12.81 25.67
CA GLU A 657 -58.00 -13.28 27.05
C GLU A 657 -58.99 -12.41 27.84
N SER A 658 -58.90 -11.08 27.71
CA SER A 658 -59.87 -10.15 28.31
C SER A 658 -61.30 -10.36 27.79
N LEU A 659 -61.45 -10.63 26.48
CA LEU A 659 -62.75 -10.93 25.89
C LEU A 659 -63.29 -12.29 26.37
N ASN A 660 -62.45 -13.33 26.44
CA ASN A 660 -62.83 -14.65 26.97
C ASN A 660 -63.27 -14.56 28.43
N MET A 661 -62.53 -13.84 29.29
CA MET A 661 -62.93 -13.63 30.69
C MET A 661 -64.28 -12.91 30.81
N ARG A 662 -64.57 -11.94 29.93
CA ARG A 662 -65.89 -11.30 29.85
C ARG A 662 -66.99 -12.25 29.38
N VAL A 663 -66.70 -13.15 28.44
CA VAL A 663 -67.66 -14.17 27.97
C VAL A 663 -67.96 -15.15 29.09
N SER A 664 -66.95 -15.76 29.73
CA SER A 664 -67.13 -16.68 30.84
C SER A 664 -67.91 -16.05 32.01
N TYR A 665 -67.61 -14.79 32.35
CA TYR A 665 -68.37 -14.06 33.37
C TYR A 665 -69.83 -13.81 32.97
N GLY A 666 -70.10 -13.54 31.69
CA GLY A 666 -71.45 -13.44 31.14
C GLY A 666 -72.20 -14.78 31.17
N GLU A 667 -71.52 -15.88 30.86
CA GLU A 667 -72.07 -17.23 31.01
C GLU A 667 -72.36 -17.60 32.48
N GLU A 668 -71.50 -17.21 33.42
CA GLU A 668 -71.73 -17.41 34.86
C GLU A 668 -72.93 -16.60 35.36
N GLN A 669 -73.05 -15.31 34.97
CA GLN A 669 -74.26 -14.53 35.25
C GLN A 669 -75.51 -15.18 34.64
N MET A 670 -75.43 -15.66 33.41
CA MET A 670 -76.56 -16.32 32.74
C MET A 670 -76.95 -17.63 33.44
N LYS A 671 -75.97 -18.45 33.87
CA LYS A 671 -76.20 -19.67 34.67
C LYS A 671 -76.84 -19.34 36.02
N ALA A 672 -76.41 -18.26 36.69
CA ALA A 672 -77.01 -17.80 37.94
C ALA A 672 -78.47 -17.35 37.76
N LEU A 673 -78.76 -16.54 36.74
CA LEU A 673 -80.12 -16.10 36.40
C LEU A 673 -81.04 -17.26 36.00
N LEU A 674 -80.53 -18.24 35.24
CA LEU A 674 -81.27 -19.46 34.92
C LEU A 674 -81.55 -20.32 36.16
N THR A 675 -80.61 -20.38 37.11
CA THR A 675 -80.80 -21.12 38.37
C THR A 675 -81.86 -20.46 39.25
N ASP A 676 -81.86 -19.12 39.35
CA ASP A 676 -82.85 -18.36 40.12
C ASP A 676 -84.24 -18.39 39.44
N ALA A 677 -84.29 -18.39 38.10
CA ALA A 677 -85.52 -18.63 37.35
C ALA A 677 -86.09 -20.03 37.58
N ILE A 678 -85.26 -21.08 37.53
CA ILE A 678 -85.69 -22.46 37.85
C ILE A 678 -86.23 -22.51 39.29
N LYS A 679 -85.47 -21.98 40.26
CA LYS A 679 -85.86 -21.95 41.67
C LYS A 679 -87.19 -21.23 41.89
N THR A 680 -87.41 -20.07 41.27
CA THR A 680 -88.67 -19.33 41.39
C THR A 680 -89.83 -20.07 40.72
N THR A 681 -89.64 -20.75 39.57
CA THR A 681 -90.69 -21.61 38.99
C THR A 681 -91.01 -22.85 39.83
N GLU A 682 -90.05 -23.35 40.62
CA GLU A 682 -90.26 -24.45 41.55
C GLU A 682 -90.96 -23.98 42.84
N GLU A 683 -90.61 -22.81 43.35
CA GLU A 683 -91.33 -22.13 44.45
C GLU A 683 -92.78 -21.78 44.05
N ASP A 684 -93.02 -21.28 42.83
CA ASP A 684 -94.37 -21.07 42.28
C ASP A 684 -95.16 -22.38 42.12
N ARG A 685 -94.50 -23.47 41.70
CA ARG A 685 -95.12 -24.82 41.67
C ARG A 685 -95.53 -25.27 43.07
N HIS A 686 -94.67 -25.08 44.08
CA HIS A 686 -94.99 -25.41 45.46
C HIS A 686 -96.16 -24.56 45.98
N LEU A 687 -96.16 -23.25 45.74
CA LEU A 687 -97.27 -22.36 46.10
C LEU A 687 -98.59 -22.75 45.40
N ALA A 688 -98.54 -23.21 44.14
CA ALA A 688 -99.72 -23.72 43.45
C ALA A 688 -100.28 -25.00 44.10
N VAL A 689 -99.41 -25.93 44.51
CA VAL A 689 -99.79 -27.16 45.23
C VAL A 689 -100.31 -26.87 46.63
N ASP A 690 -99.73 -25.91 47.36
CA ASP A 690 -100.22 -25.48 48.68
C ASP A 690 -101.59 -24.81 48.56
N VAL A 691 -101.82 -23.99 47.52
CA VAL A 691 -103.14 -23.40 47.21
C VAL A 691 -104.15 -24.47 46.76
N GLU A 692 -103.72 -25.56 46.13
CA GLU A 692 -104.60 -26.66 45.72
C GLU A 692 -104.96 -27.57 46.90
N THR A 693 -104.01 -27.92 47.76
CA THR A 693 -104.27 -28.68 49.00
C THR A 693 -105.10 -27.88 50.01
N ALA A 694 -104.87 -26.57 50.13
CA ALA A 694 -105.73 -25.68 50.93
C ALA A 694 -107.19 -25.63 50.42
N LYS A 695 -107.43 -25.80 49.11
CA LYS A 695 -108.80 -25.92 48.55
C LYS A 695 -109.45 -27.27 48.84
N VAL A 696 -108.67 -28.31 49.14
CA VAL A 696 -109.18 -29.64 49.56
C VAL A 696 -109.46 -29.67 51.06
N GLY A 697 -108.73 -28.90 51.88
CA GLY A 697 -108.89 -28.84 53.34
C GLY A 697 -110.09 -28.03 53.87
N ILE A 698 -110.96 -27.50 53.00
CA ILE A 698 -112.14 -26.68 53.37
C ILE A 698 -113.42 -27.28 52.73
N GLY A 699 -113.49 -28.61 52.66
CA GLY A 699 -114.65 -29.41 52.22
C GLY A 699 -115.33 -30.13 53.37
#